data_AF-A0A6A7N0H8-F1
#
_entry.id   AF-A0A6A7N0H8-F1
#
_cell.length_a   1.000
_cell.length_b   1.000
_cell.length_c   1.000
_cell.angle_alpha   90.00
_cell.angle_beta   90.00
_cell.angle_gamma   90.00
#
_symmetry.space_group_name_H-M   'P 1'
#
loop_
_entity.id
_entity.type
_entity.pdbx_description
1 polymer ?
#
loop_
_entity_poly.entity_id
_entity_poly.type
_entity_poly.pdbx_seq_one_letter_code
_entity_poly.pdbx_strand_id
1 'polypeptide(L)'
;MNRSLITRRLVCALIAWLAYTPVLGSFTGTQAAAQTVQNTLRTFQYDAQGNLIQTADALNNTTNLNYDPLHRVKQKVQPVPAAGVARPIINFSYDGLDQMATLSDPRNLSTSYTTDGLGNQSSLASPDTGTTNNTYDNAGNVLTSTDARGKVTSYTYDALNRLLSISFVTGTPVTYEYDGGSAGAAYAVGHLTKMSDESGQSAYAYDQMGHLLSKTQTTISATGTVNHTVSYAYSSSGKLLSLTYPSGNRVNYGYDAAGRVNSLTLNSSDSSGGTNTGTANVLLDQIAYAPFGAVQSWSWGNNSATAPNTYSRTFDLDGRVVSYPLGNVAASTGMLRTVVYDAASRITSMTHTGNATAATYDQTFAYDGLGRLINFIGNNSTQAYTYDANGNRTQLSMGAASFTNTVSLSSNRLTATTGPYPAKSYQYDAAGNPSSDGTITYTYNDRGRMKSSTKAGATTSYLYNGLGQRVSKTGALVATGGNEYVYDEEGKLLGEYDATGQVVQETVYLGTTPVSILKQARSGSPVVVSTTWYYVYADHIETPRIVTSAVNGAVVWHWLSVDPFGMSGPNENPTGAGEFIYNVRFPGQFYDRETNLHYNYFRDYDPQTGRYVQSDPIGLKGGINTYAYVEANPLSLSDPRGLTPNPLELACVAGPNPVCGVGVSLDVLTWIAAGAAVTAGGAIISSSSNKTSGTSAGASAKSCSSDSKDPCDEIRKKIRDLEQKLASKERQMAENRYDLYNRAYDSNPGGDLAGKGTWVGHLAQVEGLRVGLARAKAQAKAMGCL
;
A
#
# COMPACT_ATOMS: atom_id res chain seq x y z
N MET A 1 -7.73 -57.20 -50.54
CA MET A 1 -6.37 -57.70 -50.83
C MET A 1 -5.36 -56.84 -50.09
N ASN A 2 -4.50 -57.51 -49.32
CA ASN A 2 -3.18 -57.14 -48.76
C ASN A 2 -2.98 -55.95 -47.79
N ARG A 3 -2.91 -56.36 -46.52
CA ARG A 3 -2.06 -55.92 -45.39
C ARG A 3 -0.76 -55.19 -45.74
N SER A 4 -0.37 -54.23 -44.87
CA SER A 4 0.89 -54.28 -44.11
C SER A 4 0.93 -53.18 -43.03
N LEU A 5 0.98 -53.59 -41.76
CA LEU A 5 1.43 -52.76 -40.63
C LEU A 5 2.91 -52.41 -40.82
N ILE A 6 3.31 -51.18 -40.47
CA ILE A 6 4.70 -50.86 -40.13
C ILE A 6 4.74 -50.15 -38.78
N THR A 7 5.30 -50.90 -37.83
CA THR A 7 5.67 -50.59 -36.47
C THR A 7 6.79 -49.53 -36.44
N ARG A 8 6.67 -48.49 -35.60
CA ARG A 8 7.82 -47.64 -35.21
C ARG A 8 8.07 -47.72 -33.71
N ARG A 9 9.06 -48.57 -33.42
CA ARG A 9 10.03 -48.66 -32.31
C ARG A 9 9.82 -47.72 -31.12
N LEU A 10 9.58 -48.34 -29.95
CA LEU A 10 9.98 -47.81 -28.65
C LEU A 10 11.48 -47.50 -28.65
N VAL A 11 11.83 -46.27 -28.29
CA VAL A 11 13.18 -45.92 -27.84
C VAL A 11 13.17 -45.98 -26.32
N CYS A 12 13.86 -46.97 -25.75
CA CYS A 12 14.23 -46.98 -24.35
C CYS A 12 15.19 -45.81 -24.10
N ALA A 13 14.74 -44.80 -23.36
CA ALA A 13 15.65 -43.85 -22.73
C ALA A 13 16.14 -44.47 -21.42
N LEU A 14 17.44 -44.77 -21.37
CA LEU A 14 18.16 -45.14 -20.15
C LEU A 14 18.06 -43.97 -19.16
N ILE A 15 17.40 -44.15 -18.03
CA ILE A 15 17.46 -43.21 -16.90
C ILE A 15 18.77 -43.53 -16.16
N ALA A 16 19.81 -42.74 -16.40
CA ALA A 16 21.01 -42.76 -15.59
C ALA A 16 20.73 -42.02 -14.27
N TRP A 17 20.70 -42.78 -13.17
CA TRP A 17 20.70 -42.20 -11.82
C TRP A 17 22.12 -41.70 -11.50
N LEU A 18 22.32 -40.39 -11.57
CA LEU A 18 23.47 -39.73 -10.94
C LEU A 18 23.15 -39.56 -9.46
N ALA A 19 23.57 -40.53 -8.65
CA ALA A 19 23.62 -40.37 -7.20
C ALA A 19 24.77 -39.42 -6.85
N TYR A 20 24.44 -38.16 -6.59
CA TYR A 20 25.37 -37.23 -5.95
C TYR A 20 25.30 -37.51 -4.44
N THR A 21 26.33 -38.14 -3.88
CA THR A 21 26.52 -38.24 -2.43
C THR A 21 27.32 -37.02 -1.97
N PRO A 22 26.69 -35.97 -1.41
CA PRO A 22 27.45 -34.97 -0.68
C PRO A 22 28.01 -35.65 0.57
N VAL A 23 29.34 -35.68 0.69
CA VAL A 23 30.01 -35.95 1.96
C VAL A 23 29.71 -34.77 2.87
N LEU A 24 28.58 -34.84 3.58
CA LEU A 24 28.24 -33.93 4.66
C LEU A 24 29.07 -34.32 5.88
N GLY A 25 29.98 -33.42 6.26
CA GLY A 25 30.51 -33.39 7.62
C GLY A 25 29.35 -33.38 8.61
N SER A 26 29.48 -34.19 9.64
CA SER A 26 28.48 -34.48 10.67
C SER A 26 28.06 -33.21 11.42
N PHE A 27 27.00 -32.56 10.94
CA PHE A 27 26.16 -31.70 11.77
C PHE A 27 25.20 -32.60 12.55
N THR A 28 25.49 -32.82 13.83
CA THR A 28 24.52 -33.40 14.77
C THR A 28 23.51 -32.32 15.16
N GLY A 29 22.66 -31.94 14.22
CA GLY A 29 21.42 -31.24 14.51
C GLY A 29 20.34 -32.27 14.81
N THR A 30 19.59 -32.08 15.89
CA THR A 30 18.31 -32.76 16.12
C THR A 30 17.47 -32.67 14.84
N GLN A 31 16.93 -33.79 14.36
CA GLN A 31 15.98 -33.78 13.23
C GLN A 31 14.85 -32.82 13.57
N ALA A 32 14.86 -31.63 12.95
CA ALA A 32 13.68 -30.79 12.91
C ALA A 32 12.58 -31.67 12.31
N ALA A 33 11.43 -31.75 12.99
CA ALA A 33 10.26 -32.42 12.45
C ALA A 33 10.09 -31.94 11.00
N ALA A 34 10.00 -32.89 10.06
CA ALA A 34 9.89 -32.57 8.64
C ALA A 34 8.72 -31.58 8.47
N GLN A 35 9.04 -30.31 8.24
CA GLN A 35 8.04 -29.31 7.90
C GLN A 35 7.52 -29.72 6.53
N THR A 36 6.33 -30.31 6.48
CA THR A 36 5.68 -30.67 5.23
C THR A 36 5.32 -29.39 4.49
N VAL A 37 5.89 -29.20 3.30
CA VAL A 37 5.47 -28.17 2.36
C VAL A 37 3.98 -28.37 2.07
N GLN A 38 3.16 -27.34 2.29
CA GLN A 38 1.74 -27.36 1.95
C GLN A 38 1.59 -27.57 0.43
N ASN A 39 0.62 -28.39 0.01
CA ASN A 39 0.32 -28.54 -1.41
C ASN A 39 -0.39 -27.27 -1.91
N THR A 40 0.38 -26.31 -2.40
CA THR A 40 -0.09 -25.02 -2.91
C THR A 40 -0.34 -25.04 -4.42
N LEU A 41 -0.73 -26.21 -4.97
CA LEU A 41 -0.93 -26.40 -6.41
C LEU A 41 -1.95 -25.40 -6.97
N ARG A 42 -1.49 -24.50 -7.82
CA ARG A 42 -2.34 -23.65 -8.66
C ARG A 42 -2.33 -24.18 -10.08
N THR A 43 -3.49 -24.23 -10.71
CA THR A 43 -3.61 -24.68 -12.11
C THR A 43 -4.04 -23.55 -13.02
N PHE A 44 -3.49 -23.55 -14.24
CA PHE A 44 -3.76 -22.59 -15.29
C PHE A 44 -4.14 -23.35 -16.56
N GLN A 45 -5.25 -22.95 -17.19
CA GLN A 45 -5.68 -23.50 -18.47
C GLN A 45 -5.70 -22.39 -19.51
N TYR A 46 -5.21 -22.71 -20.70
CA TYR A 46 -5.09 -21.78 -21.82
C TYR A 46 -5.86 -22.29 -23.03
N ASP A 47 -6.38 -21.38 -23.85
CA ASP A 47 -6.92 -21.72 -25.17
C ASP A 47 -5.78 -21.96 -26.19
N ALA A 48 -6.15 -22.29 -27.43
CA ALA A 48 -5.20 -22.55 -28.51
C ALA A 48 -4.41 -21.30 -28.95
N GLN A 49 -4.86 -20.10 -28.57
CA GLN A 49 -4.18 -18.83 -28.85
C GLN A 49 -3.29 -18.39 -27.68
N GLY A 50 -3.26 -19.15 -26.59
CA GLY A 50 -2.46 -18.84 -25.39
C GLY A 50 -3.14 -17.89 -24.42
N ASN A 51 -4.45 -17.61 -24.57
CA ASN A 51 -5.19 -16.82 -23.59
C ASN A 51 -5.55 -17.68 -22.38
N LEU A 52 -5.43 -17.12 -21.18
CA LEU A 52 -5.76 -17.81 -19.93
C LEU A 52 -7.29 -17.93 -19.77
N ILE A 53 -7.85 -19.14 -19.87
CA ILE A 53 -9.31 -19.35 -19.77
C ILE A 53 -9.79 -19.78 -18.38
N GLN A 54 -8.92 -20.35 -17.56
CA GLN A 54 -9.25 -20.75 -16.20
C GLN A 54 -8.02 -20.73 -15.29
N THR A 55 -8.22 -20.30 -14.04
CA THR A 55 -7.31 -20.51 -12.92
C THR A 55 -8.01 -21.30 -11.83
N ALA A 56 -7.33 -22.23 -11.16
CA ALA A 56 -7.80 -22.82 -9.90
C ALA A 56 -6.75 -22.63 -8.80
N ASP A 57 -7.20 -22.23 -7.61
CA ASP A 57 -6.34 -22.19 -6.42
C ASP A 57 -6.11 -23.59 -5.83
N ALA A 58 -5.33 -23.67 -4.74
CA ALA A 58 -5.01 -24.92 -4.06
C ALA A 58 -6.22 -25.61 -3.38
N LEU A 59 -7.36 -24.92 -3.30
CA LEU A 59 -8.64 -25.45 -2.82
C LEU A 59 -9.59 -25.80 -3.98
N ASN A 60 -9.10 -25.74 -5.21
CA ASN A 60 -9.86 -25.90 -6.45
C ASN A 60 -10.96 -24.86 -6.67
N ASN A 61 -10.87 -23.67 -6.06
CA ASN A 61 -11.74 -22.55 -6.40
C ASN A 61 -11.36 -22.02 -7.79
N THR A 62 -12.29 -22.12 -8.75
CA THR A 62 -12.01 -21.76 -10.15
C THR A 62 -12.48 -20.37 -10.53
N THR A 63 -11.62 -19.58 -11.16
CA THR A 63 -12.00 -18.37 -11.91
C THR A 63 -11.91 -18.68 -13.41
N ASN A 64 -12.95 -18.33 -14.17
CA ASN A 64 -12.95 -18.48 -15.63
C ASN A 64 -12.91 -17.12 -16.32
N LEU A 65 -12.19 -17.02 -17.42
CA LEU A 65 -12.12 -15.82 -18.26
C LEU A 65 -12.64 -16.14 -19.65
N ASN A 66 -13.47 -15.25 -20.18
CA ASN A 66 -13.91 -15.29 -21.56
C ASN A 66 -13.38 -14.06 -22.30
N TYR A 67 -13.06 -14.23 -23.57
CA TYR A 67 -12.44 -13.21 -24.40
C TYR A 67 -13.37 -12.75 -25.53
N ASP A 68 -13.15 -11.52 -25.99
CA ASP A 68 -13.70 -11.01 -27.24
C ASP A 68 -12.85 -11.45 -28.45
N PRO A 69 -13.25 -11.16 -29.71
CA PRO A 69 -12.48 -11.53 -30.90
C PRO A 69 -11.09 -10.87 -31.01
N LEU A 70 -10.80 -9.85 -30.21
CA LEU A 70 -9.50 -9.18 -30.13
C LEU A 70 -8.63 -9.70 -28.97
N HIS A 71 -9.02 -10.82 -28.34
CA HIS A 71 -8.31 -11.42 -27.21
C HIS A 71 -8.24 -10.54 -25.96
N ARG A 72 -9.21 -9.64 -25.78
CA ARG A 72 -9.39 -8.87 -24.54
C ARG A 72 -10.42 -9.55 -23.64
N VAL A 73 -10.26 -9.48 -22.32
CA VAL A 73 -11.16 -10.15 -21.37
C VAL A 73 -12.53 -9.48 -21.39
N LYS A 74 -13.56 -10.16 -21.90
CA LYS A 74 -14.95 -9.63 -21.89
C LYS A 74 -15.74 -10.02 -20.65
N GLN A 75 -15.34 -11.09 -19.97
CA GLN A 75 -16.06 -11.60 -18.81
C GLN A 75 -15.13 -12.37 -17.88
N LYS A 76 -15.28 -12.12 -16.57
CA LYS A 76 -14.65 -12.87 -15.50
C LYS A 76 -15.73 -13.52 -14.66
N VAL A 77 -15.72 -14.84 -14.58
CA VAL A 77 -16.62 -15.62 -13.74
C VAL A 77 -15.84 -16.07 -12.51
N GLN A 78 -16.18 -15.53 -11.34
CA GLN A 78 -15.48 -15.79 -10.09
C GLN A 78 -15.82 -17.18 -9.53
N PRO A 79 -15.08 -17.66 -8.50
CA PRO A 79 -15.42 -18.90 -7.82
C PRO A 79 -16.85 -18.93 -7.27
N VAL A 80 -17.34 -20.14 -7.05
CA VAL A 80 -18.63 -20.37 -6.37
C VAL A 80 -18.45 -19.94 -4.90
N PRO A 81 -19.21 -18.94 -4.39
CA PRO A 81 -19.04 -18.48 -3.02
C PRO A 81 -19.40 -19.59 -2.02
N ALA A 82 -20.55 -20.22 -2.20
CA ALA A 82 -21.01 -21.33 -1.38
C ALA A 82 -21.80 -22.33 -2.23
N ALA A 83 -21.92 -23.57 -1.75
CA ALA A 83 -22.69 -24.60 -2.44
C ALA A 83 -24.13 -24.13 -2.71
N GLY A 84 -24.58 -24.26 -3.95
CA GLY A 84 -25.92 -23.82 -4.39
C GLY A 84 -26.06 -22.32 -4.67
N VAL A 85 -25.02 -21.51 -4.44
CA VAL A 85 -25.00 -20.07 -4.78
C VAL A 85 -24.42 -19.87 -6.19
N ALA A 86 -25.05 -19.00 -6.98
CA ALA A 86 -24.57 -18.67 -8.32
C ALA A 86 -23.18 -18.01 -8.29
N ARG A 87 -22.40 -18.23 -9.35
CA ARG A 87 -21.08 -17.60 -9.50
C ARG A 87 -21.25 -16.10 -9.78
N PRO A 88 -20.52 -15.22 -9.09
CA PRO A 88 -20.43 -13.81 -9.46
C PRO A 88 -19.81 -13.64 -10.85
N ILE A 89 -20.37 -12.74 -11.65
CA ILE A 89 -19.91 -12.47 -13.02
C ILE A 89 -19.60 -10.98 -13.14
N ILE A 90 -18.40 -10.66 -13.62
CA ILE A 90 -17.99 -9.31 -13.97
C ILE A 90 -17.88 -9.25 -15.49
N ASN A 91 -18.52 -8.26 -16.11
CA ASN A 91 -18.48 -8.07 -17.56
C ASN A 91 -17.70 -6.80 -17.91
N PHE A 92 -16.94 -6.86 -18.99
CA PHE A 92 -16.09 -5.77 -19.47
C PHE A 92 -16.46 -5.45 -20.92
N SER A 93 -16.38 -4.18 -21.27
CA SER A 93 -16.34 -3.73 -22.66
C SER A 93 -15.19 -2.76 -22.87
N TYR A 94 -14.80 -2.61 -24.12
CA TYR A 94 -13.64 -1.81 -24.52
C TYR A 94 -14.03 -0.85 -25.63
N ASP A 95 -13.36 0.28 -25.68
CA ASP A 95 -13.49 1.25 -26.76
C ASP A 95 -12.67 0.84 -28.01
N GLY A 96 -12.67 1.71 -29.02
CA GLY A 96 -11.92 1.50 -30.26
C GLY A 96 -10.40 1.69 -30.12
N LEU A 97 -9.91 2.09 -28.94
CA LEU A 97 -8.50 2.25 -28.59
C LEU A 97 -8.01 1.15 -27.64
N ASP A 98 -8.78 0.05 -27.52
CA ASP A 98 -8.52 -1.07 -26.60
C ASP A 98 -8.50 -0.70 -25.11
N GLN A 99 -9.10 0.42 -24.74
CA GLN A 99 -9.23 0.84 -23.34
C GLN A 99 -10.56 0.40 -22.75
N MET A 100 -10.62 0.18 -21.43
CA MET A 100 -11.85 -0.23 -20.76
C MET A 100 -12.92 0.87 -20.87
N ALA A 101 -14.04 0.56 -21.54
CA ALA A 101 -15.16 1.48 -21.72
C ALA A 101 -16.24 1.28 -20.66
N THR A 102 -16.55 0.03 -20.31
CA THR A 102 -17.49 -0.27 -19.22
C THR A 102 -17.07 -1.48 -18.42
N LEU A 103 -17.41 -1.46 -17.14
CA LEU A 103 -17.36 -2.61 -16.24
C LEU A 103 -18.73 -2.75 -15.57
N SER A 104 -19.33 -3.94 -15.64
CA SER A 104 -20.53 -4.29 -14.88
C SER A 104 -20.19 -5.28 -13.79
N ASP A 105 -20.52 -4.92 -12.55
CA ASP A 105 -20.28 -5.74 -11.36
C ASP A 105 -21.24 -6.95 -11.28
N PRO A 106 -21.05 -7.89 -10.34
CA PRO A 106 -21.95 -9.04 -10.16
C PRO A 106 -23.40 -8.70 -9.78
N ARG A 107 -23.71 -7.45 -9.45
CA ARG A 107 -25.05 -6.94 -9.20
C ARG A 107 -25.64 -6.23 -10.44
N ASN A 108 -24.93 -6.28 -11.57
CA ASN A 108 -25.23 -5.60 -12.82
C ASN A 108 -25.23 -4.07 -12.73
N LEU A 109 -24.46 -3.51 -11.79
CA LEU A 109 -24.20 -2.07 -11.71
C LEU A 109 -23.02 -1.74 -12.61
N SER A 110 -23.20 -0.80 -13.54
CA SER A 110 -22.20 -0.48 -14.54
C SER A 110 -21.45 0.81 -14.22
N THR A 111 -20.13 0.74 -14.19
CA THR A 111 -19.23 1.89 -14.25
C THR A 111 -18.76 2.07 -15.69
N SER A 112 -18.81 3.29 -16.22
CA SER A 112 -18.37 3.60 -17.58
C SER A 112 -17.30 4.69 -17.63
N TYR A 113 -16.45 4.58 -18.63
CA TYR A 113 -15.33 5.47 -18.92
C TYR A 113 -15.48 5.98 -20.35
N THR A 114 -15.38 7.29 -20.51
CA THR A 114 -15.31 7.92 -21.83
C THR A 114 -13.91 8.47 -22.04
N THR A 115 -13.34 8.17 -23.20
CA THR A 115 -12.00 8.60 -23.61
C THR A 115 -12.10 9.67 -24.70
N ASP A 116 -11.17 10.62 -24.71
CA ASP A 116 -11.03 11.57 -25.83
C ASP A 116 -10.25 10.95 -26.99
N GLY A 117 -10.08 11.69 -28.10
CA GLY A 117 -9.33 11.22 -29.27
C GLY A 117 -7.83 11.02 -29.05
N LEU A 118 -7.29 11.43 -27.89
CA LEU A 118 -5.90 11.20 -27.47
C LEU A 118 -5.80 10.05 -26.46
N GLY A 119 -6.93 9.43 -26.08
CA GLY A 119 -6.99 8.34 -25.12
C GLY A 119 -7.00 8.79 -23.65
N ASN A 120 -7.24 10.07 -23.35
CA ASN A 120 -7.39 10.55 -21.98
C ASN A 120 -8.83 10.32 -21.49
N GLN A 121 -9.01 9.98 -20.21
CA GLN A 121 -10.31 9.69 -19.62
C GLN A 121 -11.12 10.96 -19.32
N SER A 122 -11.86 11.45 -20.31
CA SER A 122 -12.69 12.67 -20.21
C SER A 122 -13.90 12.52 -19.27
N SER A 123 -14.42 11.31 -19.06
CA SER A 123 -15.55 11.10 -18.14
C SER A 123 -15.50 9.73 -17.44
N LEU A 124 -15.99 9.70 -16.20
CA LEU A 124 -16.32 8.52 -15.42
C LEU A 124 -17.76 8.63 -14.97
N ALA A 125 -18.60 7.64 -15.26
CA ALA A 125 -19.92 7.51 -14.63
C ALA A 125 -19.93 6.26 -13.74
N SER A 126 -20.09 6.47 -12.44
CA SER A 126 -20.13 5.41 -11.43
C SER A 126 -21.47 5.41 -10.69
N PRO A 127 -22.07 4.24 -10.42
CA PRO A 127 -23.21 4.12 -9.52
C PRO A 127 -22.87 4.56 -8.08
N ASP A 128 -21.60 4.47 -7.70
CA ASP A 128 -21.11 4.72 -6.34
C ASP A 128 -20.66 6.16 -6.12
N THR A 129 -20.16 6.86 -7.15
CA THR A 129 -19.66 8.25 -7.04
C THR A 129 -20.32 9.25 -7.98
N GLY A 130 -21.28 8.82 -8.80
CA GLY A 130 -21.89 9.66 -9.83
C GLY A 130 -20.96 9.94 -11.01
N THR A 131 -21.16 11.06 -11.70
CA THR A 131 -20.36 11.43 -12.87
C THR A 131 -19.20 12.35 -12.49
N THR A 132 -17.98 12.01 -12.92
CA THR A 132 -16.80 12.89 -12.87
C THR A 132 -16.35 13.21 -14.29
N ASN A 133 -16.12 14.49 -14.59
CA ASN A 133 -15.64 14.94 -15.90
C ASN A 133 -14.27 15.59 -15.78
N ASN A 134 -13.34 15.23 -16.66
CA ASN A 134 -11.99 15.75 -16.68
C ASN A 134 -11.70 16.48 -17.99
N THR A 135 -10.85 17.50 -17.90
CA THR A 135 -10.20 18.12 -19.06
C THR A 135 -8.70 17.95 -18.96
N TYR A 136 -8.00 18.07 -20.08
CA TYR A 136 -6.57 17.77 -20.18
C TYR A 136 -5.81 18.87 -20.93
N ASP A 137 -4.55 19.06 -20.57
CA ASP A 137 -3.62 19.83 -21.38
C ASP A 137 -3.08 18.99 -22.55
N ASN A 138 -2.25 19.62 -23.41
CA ASN A 138 -1.66 18.94 -24.56
C ASN A 138 -0.65 17.83 -24.18
N ALA A 139 -0.18 17.80 -22.94
CA ALA A 139 0.72 16.77 -22.42
C ALA A 139 -0.04 15.61 -21.75
N GLY A 140 -1.38 15.68 -21.66
CA GLY A 140 -2.22 14.68 -21.02
C GLY A 140 -2.33 14.84 -19.50
N ASN A 141 -1.89 15.96 -18.93
CA ASN A 141 -2.13 16.26 -17.52
C ASN A 141 -3.57 16.76 -17.33
N VAL A 142 -4.21 16.38 -16.22
CA VAL A 142 -5.59 16.81 -15.90
C VAL A 142 -5.59 18.31 -15.61
N LEU A 143 -6.31 19.12 -16.36
CA LEU A 143 -6.47 20.55 -16.08
C LEU A 143 -7.61 20.84 -15.11
N THR A 144 -8.74 20.19 -15.30
CA THR A 144 -9.89 20.28 -14.41
C THR A 144 -10.51 18.93 -14.16
N SER A 145 -11.09 18.76 -12.98
CA SER A 145 -11.91 17.62 -12.61
C SER A 145 -13.17 18.12 -11.91
N THR A 146 -14.34 17.77 -12.45
CA THR A 146 -15.64 18.15 -11.91
C THR A 146 -16.35 16.91 -11.42
N ASP A 147 -16.61 16.81 -10.12
CA ASP A 147 -17.28 15.67 -9.51
C ASP A 147 -18.82 15.75 -9.63
N ALA A 148 -19.51 14.70 -9.14
CA ALA A 148 -20.96 14.61 -9.18
C ALA A 148 -21.70 15.64 -8.30
N ARG A 149 -20.98 16.31 -7.39
CA ARG A 149 -21.51 17.43 -6.57
C ARG A 149 -21.42 18.76 -7.33
N GLY A 150 -20.85 18.76 -8.54
CA GLY A 150 -20.59 19.95 -9.33
C GLY A 150 -19.37 20.74 -8.85
N LYS A 151 -18.50 20.13 -8.04
CA LYS A 151 -17.29 20.78 -7.51
C LYS A 151 -16.16 20.64 -8.51
N VAL A 152 -15.68 21.78 -9.02
CA VAL A 152 -14.57 21.86 -9.96
C VAL A 152 -13.26 21.99 -9.19
N THR A 153 -12.34 21.07 -9.43
CA THR A 153 -10.94 21.16 -9.00
C THR A 153 -10.08 21.46 -10.21
N SER A 154 -9.22 22.47 -10.14
CA SER A 154 -8.30 22.85 -11.22
C SER A 154 -6.86 22.59 -10.83
N TYR A 155 -6.06 22.14 -11.79
CA TYR A 155 -4.65 21.79 -11.59
C TYR A 155 -3.78 22.61 -12.52
N THR A 156 -2.59 22.94 -12.05
CA THR A 156 -1.57 23.62 -12.86
C THR A 156 -0.24 22.89 -12.73
N TYR A 157 0.55 22.91 -13.80
CA TYR A 157 1.81 22.18 -13.88
C TYR A 157 2.92 23.10 -14.36
N ASP A 158 4.15 22.78 -13.99
CA ASP A 158 5.31 23.39 -14.60
C ASP A 158 5.68 22.72 -15.94
N ALA A 159 6.71 23.24 -16.60
CA ALA A 159 7.19 22.70 -17.88
C ALA A 159 7.76 21.27 -17.80
N LEU A 160 7.97 20.74 -16.59
CA LEU A 160 8.42 19.37 -16.33
C LEU A 160 7.25 18.45 -15.93
N ASN A 161 6.00 18.91 -16.11
CA ASN A 161 4.76 18.23 -15.71
C ASN A 161 4.67 17.95 -14.19
N ARG A 162 5.34 18.74 -13.36
CA ARG A 162 5.18 18.66 -11.90
C ARG A 162 4.03 19.57 -11.47
N LEU A 163 3.21 19.08 -10.54
CA LEU A 163 2.01 19.76 -10.07
C LEU A 163 2.37 21.00 -9.24
N LEU A 164 1.98 22.19 -9.68
CA LEU A 164 2.24 23.47 -8.98
C LEU A 164 1.09 23.89 -8.05
N SER A 165 -0.15 23.66 -8.45
CA SER A 165 -1.31 24.06 -7.65
C SER A 165 -2.53 23.19 -7.92
N ILE A 166 -3.31 22.99 -6.86
CA ILE A 166 -4.67 22.45 -6.88
C ILE A 166 -5.61 23.51 -6.31
N SER A 167 -6.49 24.04 -7.16
CA SER A 167 -7.45 25.07 -6.79
C SER A 167 -8.86 24.49 -6.69
N PHE A 168 -9.60 24.90 -5.67
CA PHE A 168 -10.98 24.47 -5.41
C PHE A 168 -11.97 25.62 -5.60
N VAL A 169 -13.25 25.30 -5.82
CA VAL A 169 -14.32 26.32 -5.88
C VAL A 169 -14.43 27.07 -4.55
N THR A 170 -14.22 26.37 -3.44
CA THR A 170 -14.26 26.90 -2.09
C THR A 170 -13.09 26.38 -1.25
N GLY A 171 -12.53 27.25 -0.41
CA GLY A 171 -11.40 26.92 0.46
C GLY A 171 -10.04 27.37 -0.09
N THR A 172 -8.99 26.97 0.62
CA THR A 172 -7.61 27.33 0.31
C THR A 172 -7.04 26.39 -0.76
N PRO A 173 -6.39 26.90 -1.82
CA PRO A 173 -5.71 26.05 -2.79
C PRO A 173 -4.51 25.35 -2.14
N VAL A 174 -4.16 24.17 -2.65
CA VAL A 174 -2.89 23.53 -2.33
C VAL A 174 -1.85 24.03 -3.33
N THR A 175 -0.70 24.53 -2.88
CA THR A 175 0.40 24.91 -3.77
C THR A 175 1.68 24.17 -3.43
N TYR A 176 2.48 23.88 -4.44
CA TYR A 176 3.74 23.16 -4.33
C TYR A 176 4.86 24.01 -4.93
N GLU A 177 5.94 24.17 -4.17
CA GLU A 177 7.16 24.81 -4.64
C GLU A 177 8.26 23.77 -4.74
N TYR A 178 8.90 23.71 -5.90
CA TYR A 178 10.04 22.83 -6.16
C TYR A 178 11.32 23.67 -6.32
N ASP A 179 12.47 22.99 -6.24
CA ASP A 179 13.78 23.56 -6.60
C ASP A 179 14.20 24.77 -5.75
N GLY A 180 13.57 24.96 -4.58
CA GLY A 180 13.81 26.09 -3.68
C GLY A 180 13.03 27.36 -4.05
N GLY A 181 12.15 27.29 -5.04
CA GLY A 181 11.39 28.43 -5.53
C GLY A 181 12.29 29.60 -5.96
N SER A 182 11.74 30.82 -5.94
CA SER A 182 12.47 32.02 -6.36
C SER A 182 13.62 32.40 -5.41
N ALA A 183 13.54 31.98 -4.14
CA ALA A 183 14.57 32.27 -3.13
C ALA A 183 15.79 31.36 -3.28
N GLY A 184 15.63 30.19 -3.91
CA GLY A 184 16.62 29.11 -3.94
C GLY A 184 16.74 28.42 -2.59
N ALA A 185 17.10 27.14 -2.61
CA ALA A 185 17.43 26.36 -1.42
C ALA A 185 18.56 25.37 -1.74
N ALA A 186 19.43 25.12 -0.76
CA ALA A 186 20.53 24.17 -0.93
C ALA A 186 19.97 22.77 -1.24
N TYR A 187 20.56 22.11 -2.25
CA TYR A 187 20.22 20.75 -2.65
C TYR A 187 18.74 20.51 -3.01
N ALA A 188 18.02 21.57 -3.40
CA ALA A 188 16.59 21.51 -3.65
C ALA A 188 16.20 21.11 -5.09
N VAL A 189 17.13 21.16 -6.04
CA VAL A 189 16.85 20.88 -7.47
C VAL A 189 16.30 19.47 -7.64
N GLY A 190 15.14 19.35 -8.27
CA GLY A 190 14.38 18.12 -8.45
C GLY A 190 13.43 17.78 -7.30
N HIS A 191 13.43 18.54 -6.21
CA HIS A 191 12.73 18.19 -4.97
C HIS A 191 11.65 19.21 -4.58
N LEU A 192 10.63 18.74 -3.87
CA LEU A 192 9.59 19.58 -3.28
C LEU A 192 10.15 20.30 -2.06
N THR A 193 10.16 21.63 -2.05
CA THR A 193 10.70 22.41 -0.92
C THR A 193 9.62 23.00 -0.03
N LYS A 194 8.42 23.22 -0.56
CA LYS A 194 7.30 23.74 0.23
C LYS A 194 5.96 23.26 -0.31
N MET A 195 5.03 23.01 0.60
CA MET A 195 3.62 22.77 0.32
C MET A 195 2.79 23.72 1.17
N SER A 196 1.89 24.46 0.54
CA SER A 196 0.88 25.29 1.22
C SER A 196 -0.49 24.66 1.07
N ASP A 197 -1.33 24.71 2.10
CA ASP A 197 -2.69 24.15 2.04
C ASP A 197 -3.63 24.76 3.09
N GLU A 198 -4.83 24.22 3.25
CA GLU A 198 -5.83 24.72 4.21
C GLU A 198 -5.40 24.65 5.67
N SER A 199 -4.44 23.78 6.00
CA SER A 199 -3.92 23.62 7.35
C SER A 199 -2.71 24.51 7.64
N GLY A 200 -2.10 25.12 6.62
CA GLY A 200 -0.91 25.97 6.77
C GLY A 200 0.18 25.62 5.76
N GLN A 201 1.36 25.23 6.25
CA GLN A 201 2.55 25.02 5.42
C GLN A 201 3.34 23.77 5.86
N SER A 202 3.97 23.09 4.91
CA SER A 202 5.03 22.11 5.14
C SER A 202 6.28 22.49 4.34
N ALA A 203 7.43 22.59 5.01
CA ALA A 203 8.71 22.93 4.39
C ALA A 203 9.70 21.77 4.51
N TYR A 204 10.49 21.54 3.46
CA TYR A 204 11.39 20.40 3.32
C TYR A 204 12.82 20.87 3.04
N ALA A 205 13.80 20.23 3.68
CA ALA A 205 15.22 20.47 3.43
C ALA A 205 15.94 19.15 3.12
N TYR A 206 16.94 19.20 2.24
CA TYR A 206 17.61 18.01 1.72
C TYR A 206 19.13 18.09 1.91
N ASP A 207 19.79 16.92 1.95
CA ASP A 207 21.24 16.82 1.87
C ASP A 207 21.73 16.78 0.42
N GLN A 208 23.05 16.76 0.21
CA GLN A 208 23.66 16.72 -1.12
C GLN A 208 23.32 15.46 -1.93
N MET A 209 22.89 14.37 -1.26
CA MET A 209 22.46 13.13 -1.90
C MET A 209 20.95 13.11 -2.19
N GLY A 210 20.21 14.16 -1.83
CA GLY A 210 18.77 14.29 -2.01
C GLY A 210 17.94 13.59 -0.92
N HIS A 211 18.55 13.18 0.20
CA HIS A 211 17.80 12.65 1.33
C HIS A 211 17.17 13.79 2.14
N LEU A 212 15.98 13.56 2.69
CA LEU A 212 15.25 14.54 3.48
C LEU A 212 15.91 14.76 4.85
N LEU A 213 16.48 15.93 5.12
CA LEU A 213 17.05 16.29 6.42
C LEU A 213 15.99 16.75 7.42
N SER A 214 14.97 17.48 6.98
CA SER A 214 13.92 17.97 7.86
C SER A 214 12.62 18.23 7.14
N LYS A 215 11.52 18.00 7.85
CA LYS A 215 10.18 18.45 7.49
C LYS A 215 9.60 19.27 8.63
N THR A 216 9.30 20.54 8.36
CA THR A 216 8.64 21.44 9.31
C THR A 216 7.21 21.70 8.85
N GLN A 217 6.26 21.25 9.66
CA GLN A 217 4.83 21.51 9.48
C GLN A 217 4.42 22.67 10.38
N THR A 218 3.89 23.73 9.79
CA THR A 218 3.24 24.84 10.48
C THR A 218 1.74 24.67 10.32
N THR A 219 1.06 24.25 11.38
CA THR A 219 -0.40 24.13 11.38
C THR A 219 -1.03 25.42 11.92
N ILE A 220 -2.01 25.95 11.20
CA ILE A 220 -2.86 27.07 11.60
C ILE A 220 -4.28 26.52 11.78
N SER A 221 -4.71 26.40 13.03
CA SER A 221 -6.05 25.89 13.36
C SER A 221 -6.83 26.91 14.18
N ALA A 222 -8.06 26.55 14.57
CA ALA A 222 -8.88 27.40 15.43
C ALA A 222 -8.27 27.60 16.83
N THR A 223 -7.32 26.76 17.25
CA THR A 223 -6.66 26.86 18.56
C THR A 223 -5.37 27.67 18.53
N GLY A 224 -4.84 28.02 17.35
CA GLY A 224 -3.63 28.83 17.19
C GLY A 224 -2.72 28.32 16.08
N THR A 225 -1.46 28.75 16.13
CA THR A 225 -0.41 28.31 15.21
C THR A 225 0.64 27.52 15.96
N VAL A 226 0.92 26.30 15.50
CA VAL A 226 1.93 25.41 16.06
C VAL A 226 2.89 24.94 14.98
N ASN A 227 4.13 24.68 15.39
CA ASN A 227 5.18 24.17 14.50
C ASN A 227 5.68 22.82 14.99
N HIS A 228 5.69 21.83 14.10
CA HIS A 228 6.25 20.52 14.36
C HIS A 228 7.33 20.22 13.35
N THR A 229 8.54 19.89 13.84
CA THR A 229 9.66 19.55 12.97
C THR A 229 10.09 18.12 13.22
N VAL A 230 10.13 17.32 12.15
CA VAL A 230 10.76 16.00 12.13
C VAL A 230 12.11 16.17 11.44
N SER A 231 13.18 15.64 12.04
CA SER A 231 14.54 15.72 11.46
C SER A 231 15.17 14.34 11.31
N TYR A 232 15.98 14.20 10.27
CA TYR A 232 16.68 12.97 9.93
C TYR A 232 18.18 13.25 9.82
N ALA A 233 19.00 12.29 10.21
CA ALA A 233 20.44 12.33 9.99
C ALA A 233 20.87 11.06 9.25
N TYR A 234 21.75 11.19 8.27
CA TYR A 234 22.24 10.08 7.45
C TYR A 234 23.75 9.92 7.59
N SER A 235 24.23 8.70 7.39
CA SER A 235 25.65 8.42 7.22
C SER A 235 26.12 8.91 5.84
N SER A 236 27.44 8.98 5.64
CA SER A 236 28.02 9.25 4.32
C SER A 236 27.66 8.20 3.25
N SER A 237 27.17 7.03 3.66
CA SER A 237 26.67 5.97 2.76
C SER A 237 25.15 6.02 2.58
N GLY A 238 24.46 7.06 3.05
CA GLY A 238 23.01 7.24 2.94
C GLY A 238 22.16 6.40 3.91
N LYS A 239 22.75 5.78 4.95
CA LYS A 239 21.97 5.04 5.96
C LYS A 239 21.39 6.00 7.00
N LEU A 240 20.13 5.83 7.38
CA LEU A 240 19.48 6.65 8.40
C LEU A 240 20.11 6.42 9.78
N LEU A 241 20.83 7.40 10.32
CA LEU A 241 21.44 7.33 11.64
C LEU A 241 20.48 7.72 12.77
N SER A 242 19.55 8.64 12.52
CA SER A 242 18.55 9.02 13.52
C SER A 242 17.32 9.70 12.97
N LEU A 243 16.22 9.57 13.71
CA LEU A 243 14.97 10.29 13.58
C LEU A 243 14.73 11.11 14.85
N THR A 244 14.64 12.43 14.73
CA THR A 244 14.25 13.34 15.83
C THR A 244 12.80 13.74 15.64
N TYR A 245 11.99 13.48 16.66
CA TYR A 245 10.58 13.82 16.71
C TYR A 245 10.38 15.28 17.16
N PRO A 246 9.22 15.90 16.87
CA PRO A 246 8.88 17.25 17.29
C PRO A 246 9.02 17.51 18.81
N SER A 247 8.90 16.50 19.66
CA SER A 247 9.12 16.64 21.11
C SER A 247 10.58 16.88 21.54
N GLY A 248 11.54 16.71 20.62
CA GLY A 248 12.98 16.67 20.90
C GLY A 248 13.51 15.27 21.18
N ASN A 249 12.65 14.27 21.35
CA ASN A 249 13.06 12.87 21.45
C ASN A 249 13.73 12.42 20.16
N ARG A 250 14.87 11.74 20.27
CA ARG A 250 15.63 11.25 19.13
C ARG A 250 15.89 9.76 19.23
N VAL A 251 15.46 9.03 18.20
CA VAL A 251 15.72 7.61 18.03
C VAL A 251 16.92 7.44 17.11
N ASN A 252 17.93 6.69 17.55
CA ASN A 252 19.13 6.37 16.81
C ASN A 252 19.10 4.94 16.32
N TYR A 253 19.59 4.73 15.11
CA TYR A 253 19.68 3.43 14.46
C TYR A 253 21.12 2.92 14.52
N GLY A 254 21.32 1.80 15.18
CA GLY A 254 22.55 1.01 15.08
C GLY A 254 22.43 0.00 13.94
N TYR A 255 23.56 -0.33 13.29
CA TYR A 255 23.59 -1.25 12.16
C TYR A 255 24.53 -2.43 12.40
N ASP A 256 24.16 -3.61 11.90
CA ASP A 256 25.03 -4.78 11.89
C ASP A 256 26.07 -4.69 10.75
N ALA A 257 26.99 -5.67 10.70
CA ALA A 257 28.01 -5.75 9.65
C ALA A 257 27.44 -5.93 8.23
N ALA A 258 26.22 -6.44 8.09
CA ALA A 258 25.50 -6.55 6.83
C ALA A 258 24.75 -5.25 6.45
N GLY A 259 24.76 -4.24 7.32
CA GLY A 259 24.12 -2.96 7.10
C GLY A 259 22.62 -2.93 7.36
N ARG A 260 22.08 -3.90 8.10
CA ARG A 260 20.69 -3.95 8.57
C ARG A 260 20.59 -3.32 9.96
N VAL A 261 19.41 -2.82 10.33
CA VAL A 261 19.19 -2.20 11.64
C VAL A 261 19.34 -3.26 12.74
N ASN A 262 20.27 -3.04 13.66
CA ASN A 262 20.58 -3.97 14.75
C ASN A 262 20.03 -3.50 16.11
N SER A 263 19.91 -2.19 16.31
CA SER A 263 19.45 -1.61 17.57
C SER A 263 18.77 -0.26 17.37
N LEU A 264 17.88 0.09 18.30
CA LEU A 264 17.27 1.41 18.42
C LEU A 264 17.55 1.96 19.82
N THR A 265 18.11 3.17 19.92
CA THR A 265 18.33 3.86 21.20
C THR A 265 17.67 5.22 21.22
N LEU A 266 17.17 5.64 22.38
CA LEU A 266 16.48 6.90 22.62
C LEU A 266 17.40 7.87 23.36
N ASN A 267 17.69 9.02 22.73
CA ASN A 267 18.07 10.22 23.45
C ASN A 267 16.78 10.96 23.83
N SER A 268 16.51 11.12 25.13
CA SER A 268 15.32 11.83 25.60
C SER A 268 15.44 13.33 25.35
N SER A 269 14.31 14.03 25.31
CA SER A 269 14.27 15.49 25.26
C SER A 269 14.92 16.17 26.49
N ASP A 270 15.54 17.33 26.29
CA ASP A 270 16.02 18.21 27.36
C ASP A 270 14.96 19.24 27.83
N SER A 271 15.31 20.09 28.80
CA SER A 271 14.39 21.10 29.37
C SER A 271 13.99 22.22 28.41
N SER A 272 14.72 22.40 27.31
CA SER A 272 14.39 23.36 26.24
C SER A 272 13.50 22.75 25.15
N GLY A 273 13.23 21.44 25.22
CA GLY A 273 12.57 20.69 24.15
C GLY A 273 13.52 20.25 23.03
N GLY A 274 14.84 20.42 23.22
CA GLY A 274 15.87 19.87 22.34
C GLY A 274 16.19 18.41 22.68
N THR A 275 17.19 17.83 22.01
CA THR A 275 17.63 16.46 22.28
C THR A 275 18.75 16.44 23.33
N ASN A 276 18.57 15.69 24.42
CA ASN A 276 19.64 15.42 25.38
C ASN A 276 20.57 14.31 24.89
N THR A 277 21.61 14.68 24.14
CA THR A 277 22.60 13.75 23.58
C THR A 277 23.44 13.00 24.63
N GLY A 278 23.37 13.40 25.90
CA GLY A 278 24.02 12.69 27.02
C GLY A 278 23.23 11.48 27.52
N THR A 279 21.97 11.30 27.11
CA THR A 279 21.16 10.12 27.46
C THR A 279 21.21 9.10 26.34
N ALA A 280 21.23 7.80 26.62
CA ALA A 280 21.15 6.76 25.60
C ALA A 280 20.40 5.53 26.16
N ASN A 281 19.07 5.58 26.09
CA ASN A 281 18.21 4.51 26.58
C ASN A 281 18.00 3.47 25.48
N VAL A 282 18.28 2.20 25.73
CA VAL A 282 18.01 1.15 24.74
C VAL A 282 16.50 0.96 24.62
N LEU A 283 15.96 1.03 23.40
CA LEU A 283 14.58 0.62 23.10
C LEU A 283 14.56 -0.81 22.57
N LEU A 284 15.43 -1.08 21.61
CA LEU A 284 15.63 -2.37 20.96
C LEU A 284 17.12 -2.69 20.86
N ASP A 285 17.50 -3.94 21.08
CA ASP A 285 18.83 -4.46 20.75
C ASP A 285 18.75 -5.88 20.18
N GLN A 286 19.84 -6.34 19.57
CA GLN A 286 19.97 -7.67 18.96
C GLN A 286 18.84 -7.98 17.97
N ILE A 287 18.50 -7.01 17.10
CA ILE A 287 17.50 -7.22 16.05
C ILE A 287 18.06 -8.25 15.06
N ALA A 288 17.38 -9.39 14.95
CA ALA A 288 17.73 -10.48 14.05
C ALA A 288 16.70 -10.64 12.95
N TYR A 289 17.13 -11.25 11.84
CA TYR A 289 16.37 -11.37 10.61
C TYR A 289 16.35 -12.82 10.13
N ALA A 290 15.23 -13.24 9.56
CA ALA A 290 15.17 -14.51 8.85
C ALA A 290 16.09 -14.49 7.61
N PRO A 291 16.60 -15.64 7.14
CA PRO A 291 17.39 -15.71 5.90
C PRO A 291 16.65 -15.05 4.74
N PHE A 292 17.26 -14.03 4.13
CA PHE A 292 16.66 -13.22 3.05
C PHE A 292 15.27 -12.63 3.38
N GLY A 293 14.92 -12.50 4.66
CA GLY A 293 13.54 -12.31 5.10
C GLY A 293 13.31 -11.20 6.11
N ALA A 294 12.10 -11.20 6.67
CA ALA A 294 11.61 -10.22 7.61
C ALA A 294 12.40 -10.21 8.95
N VAL A 295 12.15 -9.16 9.75
CA VAL A 295 12.60 -9.12 11.15
C VAL A 295 12.05 -10.34 11.87
N GLN A 296 12.95 -11.14 12.44
CA GLN A 296 12.63 -12.37 13.14
C GLN A 296 12.52 -12.16 14.64
N SER A 297 13.43 -11.41 15.24
CA SER A 297 13.43 -11.21 16.69
C SER A 297 14.17 -9.96 17.12
N TRP A 298 13.95 -9.57 18.38
CA TRP A 298 14.71 -8.52 19.07
C TRP A 298 14.59 -8.68 20.58
N SER A 299 15.50 -8.02 21.30
CA SER A 299 15.42 -7.84 22.74
C SER A 299 14.91 -6.44 23.05
N TRP A 300 13.97 -6.33 23.99
CA TRP A 300 13.55 -5.03 24.50
C TRP A 300 14.63 -4.44 25.41
N GLY A 301 14.65 -3.12 25.58
CA GLY A 301 15.64 -2.45 26.44
C GLY A 301 15.62 -2.83 27.92
N ASN A 302 14.52 -3.44 28.41
CA ASN A 302 14.43 -3.98 29.77
C ASN A 302 14.74 -5.50 29.85
N ASN A 303 15.23 -6.10 28.77
CA ASN A 303 15.67 -7.49 28.76
C ASN A 303 16.91 -7.67 29.64
N SER A 304 16.90 -8.68 30.50
CA SER A 304 18.06 -9.06 31.31
C SER A 304 18.10 -10.58 31.54
N ALA A 305 19.22 -11.09 32.03
CA ALA A 305 19.36 -12.52 32.34
C ALA A 305 18.38 -12.99 33.43
N THR A 306 18.00 -12.12 34.38
CA THR A 306 17.07 -12.43 35.48
C THR A 306 15.63 -12.09 35.17
N ALA A 307 15.37 -11.21 34.19
CA ALA A 307 14.05 -10.88 33.69
C ALA A 307 14.08 -10.80 32.15
N PRO A 308 14.03 -11.95 31.46
CA PRO A 308 14.05 -11.98 30.00
C PRO A 308 12.82 -11.29 29.43
N ASN A 309 13.03 -10.49 28.38
CA ASN A 309 11.95 -9.86 27.64
C ASN A 309 12.36 -9.73 26.17
N THR A 310 11.95 -10.69 25.36
CA THR A 310 12.28 -10.76 23.94
C THR A 310 11.01 -10.87 23.11
N TYR A 311 11.10 -10.47 21.86
CA TYR A 311 10.07 -10.69 20.87
C TYR A 311 10.66 -11.57 19.77
N SER A 312 9.97 -12.66 19.41
CA SER A 312 10.44 -13.57 18.37
C SER A 312 9.26 -14.10 17.55
N ARG A 313 9.38 -14.03 16.22
CA ARG A 313 8.47 -14.65 15.27
C ARG A 313 9.11 -15.88 14.66
N THR A 314 8.29 -16.88 14.36
CA THR A 314 8.72 -18.01 13.54
C THR A 314 7.94 -18.01 12.23
N PHE A 315 8.57 -18.57 11.20
CA PHE A 315 8.02 -18.61 9.85
C PHE A 315 7.98 -20.05 9.36
N ASP A 316 7.01 -20.36 8.50
CA ASP A 316 7.04 -21.58 7.70
C ASP A 316 7.96 -21.42 6.48
N LEU A 317 8.06 -22.48 5.68
CA LEU A 317 8.87 -22.49 4.45
C LEU A 317 8.32 -21.58 3.35
N ASP A 318 7.07 -21.13 3.46
CA ASP A 318 6.46 -20.14 2.56
C ASP A 318 6.72 -18.71 3.05
N GLY A 319 7.45 -18.52 4.16
CA GLY A 319 7.76 -17.21 4.72
C GLY A 319 6.60 -16.56 5.50
N ARG A 320 5.54 -17.30 5.80
CA ARG A 320 4.39 -16.81 6.56
C ARG A 320 4.65 -16.93 8.06
N VAL A 321 4.19 -15.96 8.85
CA VAL A 321 4.35 -15.96 10.31
C VAL A 321 3.48 -17.06 10.93
N VAL A 322 4.09 -18.06 11.55
CA VAL A 322 3.37 -19.16 12.21
C VAL A 322 3.32 -19.04 13.73
N SER A 323 4.18 -18.23 14.35
CA SER A 323 4.08 -17.93 15.77
C SER A 323 4.70 -16.59 16.16
N TYR A 324 4.14 -15.93 17.17
CA TYR A 324 4.65 -14.69 17.75
C TYR A 324 4.08 -14.44 19.16
N PRO A 325 4.79 -13.69 20.03
CA PRO A 325 4.34 -13.39 21.38
C PRO A 325 3.35 -12.22 21.40
N LEU A 326 2.40 -12.32 22.33
CA LEU A 326 1.53 -11.25 22.79
C LEU A 326 1.90 -10.96 24.25
N GLY A 327 2.74 -9.97 24.49
CA GLY A 327 3.29 -9.66 25.80
C GLY A 327 4.51 -10.52 26.17
N ASN A 328 5.02 -10.36 27.40
CA ASN A 328 6.21 -11.07 27.85
C ASN A 328 5.89 -12.52 28.28
N VAL A 329 6.16 -13.48 27.41
CA VAL A 329 5.93 -14.92 27.65
C VAL A 329 6.84 -15.47 28.75
N ALA A 330 8.10 -15.00 28.84
CA ALA A 330 9.05 -15.49 29.84
C ALA A 330 8.67 -15.09 31.28
N ALA A 331 7.94 -13.99 31.44
CA ALA A 331 7.40 -13.55 32.72
C ALA A 331 6.02 -14.17 33.06
N SER A 332 5.50 -15.07 32.23
CA SER A 332 4.15 -15.65 32.34
C SER A 332 3.00 -14.61 32.35
N THR A 333 3.28 -13.35 32.00
CA THR A 333 2.28 -12.29 31.84
C THR A 333 1.77 -12.19 30.41
N GLY A 334 2.57 -12.66 29.44
CA GLY A 334 2.21 -12.77 28.04
C GLY A 334 1.82 -14.18 27.61
N MET A 335 1.53 -14.31 26.31
CA MET A 335 1.11 -15.54 25.65
C MET A 335 1.84 -15.70 24.32
N LEU A 336 2.02 -16.94 23.87
CA LEU A 336 2.49 -17.24 22.52
C LEU A 336 1.27 -17.58 21.65
N ARG A 337 1.11 -16.89 20.52
CA ARG A 337 0.09 -17.23 19.52
C ARG A 337 0.71 -18.09 18.43
N THR A 338 0.01 -19.13 18.01
CA THR A 338 0.32 -19.96 16.84
C THR A 338 -0.75 -19.72 15.78
N VAL A 339 -0.34 -19.54 14.53
CA VAL A 339 -1.21 -19.27 13.38
C VAL A 339 -1.21 -20.49 12.46
N VAL A 340 -2.40 -20.95 12.07
CA VAL A 340 -2.58 -22.09 11.16
C VAL A 340 -3.19 -21.61 9.85
N TYR A 341 -2.61 -22.09 8.75
CA TYR A 341 -3.01 -21.75 7.40
C TYR A 341 -3.65 -22.95 6.69
N ASP A 342 -4.59 -22.69 5.78
CA ASP A 342 -5.00 -23.66 4.76
C ASP A 342 -4.08 -23.62 3.53
N ALA A 343 -4.34 -24.51 2.57
CA ALA A 343 -3.56 -24.62 1.34
C ALA A 343 -3.62 -23.36 0.45
N ALA A 344 -4.60 -22.47 0.66
CA ALA A 344 -4.72 -21.17 -0.01
C ALA A 344 -4.07 -20.02 0.77
N SER A 345 -3.26 -20.33 1.80
CA SER A 345 -2.61 -19.35 2.68
C SER A 345 -3.58 -18.49 3.49
N ARG A 346 -4.83 -18.94 3.70
CA ARG A 346 -5.78 -18.24 4.57
C ARG A 346 -5.65 -18.74 6.00
N ILE A 347 -5.77 -17.85 6.98
CA ILE A 347 -5.65 -18.20 8.39
C ILE A 347 -6.93 -18.89 8.87
N THR A 348 -6.86 -20.16 9.24
CA THR A 348 -8.03 -20.95 9.67
C THR A 348 -8.15 -21.07 11.18
N SER A 349 -7.04 -20.96 11.91
CA SER A 349 -7.09 -20.87 13.37
C SER A 349 -5.91 -20.10 13.95
N MET A 350 -6.13 -19.58 15.15
CA MET A 350 -5.09 -19.06 16.02
C MET A 350 -5.26 -19.68 17.40
N THR A 351 -4.23 -20.35 17.91
CA THR A 351 -4.24 -20.96 19.25
C THR A 351 -3.21 -20.28 20.13
N HIS A 352 -3.43 -20.27 21.44
CA HIS A 352 -2.55 -19.56 22.36
C HIS A 352 -2.11 -20.43 23.53
N THR A 353 -0.83 -20.32 23.86
CA THR A 353 -0.19 -20.99 25.01
C THR A 353 0.53 -19.97 25.88
N GLY A 354 0.98 -20.36 27.07
CA GLY A 354 1.67 -19.47 27.99
C GLY A 354 0.89 -19.30 29.29
N ASN A 355 0.40 -18.09 29.56
CA ASN A 355 -0.32 -17.79 30.81
C ASN A 355 -1.59 -18.64 31.02
N ALA A 356 -2.15 -18.61 32.23
CA ALA A 356 -3.29 -19.45 32.63
C ALA A 356 -4.58 -19.19 31.83
N THR A 357 -4.71 -18.03 31.17
CA THR A 357 -5.89 -17.68 30.38
C THR A 357 -5.67 -17.85 28.89
N ALA A 358 -4.51 -18.37 28.45
CA ALA A 358 -4.13 -18.34 27.04
C ALA A 358 -5.18 -18.98 26.12
N ALA A 359 -5.64 -20.20 26.46
CA ALA A 359 -6.63 -20.93 25.68
C ALA A 359 -7.99 -20.22 25.54
N THR A 360 -8.30 -19.24 26.40
CA THR A 360 -9.53 -18.43 26.28
C THR A 360 -9.50 -17.46 25.09
N TYR A 361 -8.34 -17.30 24.46
CA TYR A 361 -8.17 -16.47 23.27
C TYR A 361 -8.13 -17.26 21.97
N ASP A 362 -8.24 -18.59 22.01
CA ASP A 362 -8.25 -19.43 20.82
C ASP A 362 -9.36 -19.01 19.85
N GLN A 363 -9.05 -19.05 18.56
CA GLN A 363 -9.89 -18.53 17.48
C GLN A 363 -9.91 -19.50 16.30
N THR A 364 -11.07 -19.68 15.69
CA THR A 364 -11.22 -20.38 14.41
C THR A 364 -11.98 -19.54 13.41
N PHE A 365 -11.64 -19.70 12.14
CA PHE A 365 -12.11 -18.88 11.04
C PHE A 365 -12.54 -19.77 9.87
N ALA A 366 -13.61 -19.37 9.18
CA ALA A 366 -14.02 -20.01 7.94
C ALA A 366 -14.26 -18.96 6.85
N TYR A 367 -14.04 -19.38 5.61
CA TYR A 367 -14.11 -18.53 4.43
C TYR A 367 -15.02 -19.17 3.39
N ASP A 368 -15.60 -18.33 2.54
CA ASP A 368 -16.30 -18.78 1.35
C ASP A 368 -15.31 -19.09 0.19
N GLY A 369 -15.81 -19.55 -0.95
CA GLY A 369 -14.99 -19.86 -2.13
C GLY A 369 -14.35 -18.65 -2.80
N LEU A 370 -14.72 -17.42 -2.41
CA LEU A 370 -14.06 -16.17 -2.83
C LEU A 370 -12.96 -15.74 -1.85
N GLY A 371 -12.76 -16.45 -0.74
CA GLY A 371 -11.79 -16.08 0.29
C GLY A 371 -12.29 -15.03 1.28
N ARG A 372 -13.59 -14.71 1.29
CA ARG A 372 -14.19 -13.77 2.24
C ARG A 372 -14.47 -14.46 3.56
N LEU A 373 -14.19 -13.80 4.68
CA LEU A 373 -14.41 -14.37 6.00
C LEU A 373 -15.92 -14.50 6.29
N ILE A 374 -16.43 -15.71 6.50
CA ILE A 374 -17.86 -15.97 6.77
C ILE A 374 -18.14 -16.39 8.20
N ASN A 375 -17.13 -16.82 8.96
CA ASN A 375 -17.31 -17.24 10.33
C ASN A 375 -16.08 -16.94 11.19
N PHE A 376 -16.32 -16.55 12.43
CA PHE A 376 -15.36 -16.39 13.50
C PHE A 376 -15.90 -17.03 14.77
N ILE A 377 -15.14 -17.93 15.37
CA ILE A 377 -15.45 -18.52 16.68
C ILE A 377 -14.27 -18.23 17.60
N GLY A 378 -14.53 -17.46 18.65
CA GLY A 378 -13.67 -17.36 19.82
C GLY A 378 -14.38 -17.89 21.07
N ASN A 379 -13.69 -17.91 22.21
CA ASN A 379 -14.19 -18.53 23.44
C ASN A 379 -15.55 -17.99 23.94
N ASN A 380 -15.81 -16.69 23.78
CA ASN A 380 -17.03 -16.03 24.26
C ASN A 380 -17.83 -15.33 23.13
N SER A 381 -17.46 -15.54 21.87
CA SER A 381 -18.10 -14.86 20.74
C SER A 381 -18.10 -15.76 19.52
N THR A 382 -19.26 -15.93 18.91
CA THR A 382 -19.39 -16.52 17.58
C THR A 382 -20.02 -15.47 16.68
N GLN A 383 -19.37 -15.20 15.55
CA GLN A 383 -19.83 -14.27 14.54
C GLN A 383 -19.93 -14.94 13.19
N ALA A 384 -21.03 -14.72 12.48
CA ALA A 384 -21.20 -15.15 11.11
C ALA A 384 -21.48 -13.95 10.21
N TYR A 385 -20.89 -13.95 9.02
CA TYR A 385 -20.99 -12.86 8.06
C TYR A 385 -21.59 -13.37 6.76
N THR A 386 -22.54 -12.64 6.21
CA THR A 386 -23.08 -12.90 4.87
C THR A 386 -22.81 -11.72 3.95
N TYR A 387 -22.67 -12.04 2.66
CA TYR A 387 -22.32 -11.07 1.64
C TYR A 387 -23.21 -11.25 0.42
N ASP A 388 -23.46 -10.16 -0.30
CA ASP A 388 -24.01 -10.25 -1.66
C ASP A 388 -22.93 -10.68 -2.68
N ALA A 389 -23.34 -10.76 -3.95
CA ALA A 389 -22.47 -11.18 -5.05
C ALA A 389 -21.30 -10.22 -5.32
N ASN A 390 -21.40 -8.93 -4.92
CA ASN A 390 -20.33 -7.95 -5.07
C ASN A 390 -19.54 -7.72 -3.76
N GLY A 391 -19.72 -8.56 -2.73
CA GLY A 391 -18.94 -8.45 -1.50
C GLY A 391 -19.42 -7.39 -0.50
N ASN A 392 -20.62 -6.81 -0.67
CA ASN A 392 -21.20 -6.01 0.40
C ASN A 392 -21.60 -6.95 1.54
N ARG A 393 -21.14 -6.70 2.77
CA ARG A 393 -21.58 -7.45 3.95
C ARG A 393 -23.03 -7.11 4.25
N THR A 394 -23.95 -8.04 4.02
CA THR A 394 -25.40 -7.85 4.15
C THR A 394 -25.94 -8.17 5.53
N GLN A 395 -25.27 -9.03 6.29
CA GLN A 395 -25.64 -9.33 7.67
C GLN A 395 -24.45 -9.80 8.50
N LEU A 396 -24.49 -9.44 9.78
CA LEU A 396 -23.63 -9.94 10.85
C LEU A 396 -24.54 -10.63 11.88
N SER A 397 -24.25 -11.87 12.21
CA SER A 397 -24.86 -12.56 13.35
C SER A 397 -23.87 -12.65 14.50
N MET A 398 -24.30 -12.38 15.73
CA MET A 398 -23.51 -12.51 16.96
C MET A 398 -24.27 -13.40 17.93
N GLY A 399 -23.85 -14.66 18.07
CA GLY A 399 -24.65 -15.67 18.76
C GLY A 399 -26.04 -15.81 18.10
N ALA A 400 -27.11 -15.62 18.87
CA ALA A 400 -28.49 -15.65 18.36
C ALA A 400 -28.98 -14.32 17.76
N ALA A 401 -28.26 -13.21 17.97
CA ALA A 401 -28.64 -11.91 17.43
C ALA A 401 -28.20 -11.78 15.96
N SER A 402 -29.00 -11.11 15.15
CA SER A 402 -28.72 -10.86 13.74
C SER A 402 -28.92 -9.39 13.41
N PHE A 403 -27.93 -8.81 12.73
CA PHE A 403 -27.90 -7.41 12.33
C PHE A 403 -27.78 -7.31 10.81
N THR A 404 -28.69 -6.58 10.19
CA THR A 404 -28.78 -6.44 8.73
C THR A 404 -28.17 -5.12 8.31
N ASN A 405 -27.40 -5.16 7.21
CA ASN A 405 -26.93 -4.00 6.47
C ASN A 405 -27.71 -3.93 5.16
N THR A 406 -28.57 -2.93 5.03
CA THR A 406 -29.36 -2.71 3.82
C THR A 406 -28.49 -2.01 2.78
N VAL A 407 -28.23 -2.67 1.66
CA VAL A 407 -27.47 -2.12 0.53
C VAL A 407 -28.45 -1.51 -0.48
N SER A 408 -28.12 -0.34 -1.01
CA SER A 408 -28.90 0.30 -2.08
C SER A 408 -29.04 -0.62 -3.30
N LEU A 409 -30.19 -0.61 -3.98
CA LEU A 409 -30.39 -1.41 -5.20
C LEU A 409 -29.62 -0.87 -6.41
N SER A 410 -29.23 0.41 -6.39
CA SER A 410 -28.59 1.09 -7.52
C SER A 410 -27.11 1.42 -7.29
N SER A 411 -26.53 1.04 -6.14
CA SER A 411 -25.14 1.30 -5.77
C SER A 411 -24.67 0.31 -4.70
N ASN A 412 -23.39 0.36 -4.32
CA ASN A 412 -22.82 -0.39 -3.20
C ASN A 412 -22.92 0.34 -1.86
N ARG A 413 -23.57 1.51 -1.83
CA ARG A 413 -23.85 2.32 -0.63
C ARG A 413 -24.79 1.60 0.34
N LEU A 414 -24.58 1.78 1.65
CA LEU A 414 -25.52 1.29 2.67
C LEU A 414 -26.62 2.32 2.90
N THR A 415 -27.89 1.93 2.94
CA THR A 415 -28.98 2.85 3.31
C THR A 415 -29.35 2.77 4.78
N ALA A 416 -29.14 1.62 5.42
CA ALA A 416 -29.38 1.44 6.85
C ALA A 416 -28.61 0.25 7.44
N THR A 417 -28.41 0.25 8.76
CA THR A 417 -27.90 -0.89 9.53
C THR A 417 -28.71 -1.07 10.81
N THR A 418 -29.03 -2.30 11.22
CA THR A 418 -29.83 -2.54 12.43
C THR A 418 -29.01 -2.69 13.72
N GLY A 419 -27.69 -2.55 13.67
CA GLY A 419 -26.78 -2.68 14.81
C GLY A 419 -25.47 -3.36 14.43
N PRO A 420 -24.71 -3.92 15.38
CA PRO A 420 -25.03 -4.06 16.80
C PRO A 420 -24.99 -2.75 17.62
N TYR A 421 -24.21 -1.74 17.23
CA TYR A 421 -24.02 -0.53 18.05
C TYR A 421 -23.73 0.76 17.25
N PRO A 422 -24.63 1.76 17.22
CA PRO A 422 -26.09 1.67 17.17
C PRO A 422 -26.61 1.34 15.76
N ALA A 423 -27.92 1.26 15.58
CA ALA A 423 -28.53 1.29 14.25
C ALA A 423 -28.25 2.63 13.57
N LYS A 424 -28.07 2.61 12.23
CA LYS A 424 -27.74 3.79 11.42
C LYS A 424 -28.68 3.88 10.23
N SER A 425 -28.97 5.10 9.80
CA SER A 425 -29.75 5.43 8.61
C SER A 425 -28.97 6.44 7.78
N TYR A 426 -28.43 6.00 6.65
CA TYR A 426 -27.46 6.80 5.90
C TYR A 426 -28.13 7.73 4.90
N GLN A 427 -27.57 8.93 4.79
CA GLN A 427 -27.81 9.87 3.69
C GLN A 427 -26.47 10.15 3.03
N TYR A 428 -26.48 10.45 1.72
CA TYR A 428 -25.27 10.68 0.94
C TYR A 428 -25.36 11.98 0.14
N ASP A 429 -24.21 12.59 -0.11
CA ASP A 429 -24.10 13.59 -1.18
C ASP A 429 -24.06 12.92 -2.57
N ALA A 430 -24.02 13.74 -3.62
CA ALA A 430 -24.02 13.24 -5.00
C ALA A 430 -22.75 12.42 -5.36
N ALA A 431 -21.62 12.68 -4.69
CA ALA A 431 -20.37 11.92 -4.87
C ALA A 431 -20.30 10.64 -4.02
N GLY A 432 -21.34 10.33 -3.25
CA GLY A 432 -21.41 9.11 -2.45
C GLY A 432 -20.67 9.17 -1.12
N ASN A 433 -20.39 10.38 -0.62
CA ASN A 433 -19.91 10.57 0.75
C ASN A 433 -21.11 10.62 1.70
N PRO A 434 -21.08 9.92 2.85
CA PRO A 434 -22.20 9.91 3.78
C PRO A 434 -22.33 11.28 4.45
N SER A 435 -23.45 11.97 4.26
CA SER A 435 -23.76 13.26 4.87
C SER A 435 -24.44 13.13 6.25
N SER A 436 -25.02 11.96 6.55
CA SER A 436 -25.54 11.62 7.87
C SER A 436 -25.61 10.10 8.02
N ASP A 437 -25.47 9.59 9.24
CA ASP A 437 -25.79 8.20 9.61
C ASP A 437 -27.04 8.09 10.51
N GLY A 438 -27.80 9.18 10.63
CA GLY A 438 -28.97 9.30 11.50
C GLY A 438 -28.65 9.77 12.91
N THR A 439 -27.39 9.65 13.35
CA THR A 439 -26.92 10.13 14.67
C THR A 439 -25.91 11.27 14.51
N ILE A 440 -25.01 11.16 13.54
CA ILE A 440 -23.94 12.09 13.25
C ILE A 440 -24.17 12.68 11.86
N THR A 441 -24.04 13.99 11.75
CA THR A 441 -24.02 14.69 10.46
C THR A 441 -22.58 14.96 10.05
N TYR A 442 -22.26 14.74 8.79
CA TYR A 442 -20.92 14.89 8.23
C TYR A 442 -20.93 15.96 7.13
N THR A 443 -19.86 16.76 7.06
CA THR A 443 -19.63 17.68 5.93
C THR A 443 -18.30 17.37 5.28
N TYR A 444 -18.19 17.65 3.98
CA TYR A 444 -17.00 17.36 3.17
C TYR A 444 -16.50 18.63 2.50
N ASN A 445 -15.18 18.75 2.39
CA ASN A 445 -14.58 19.80 1.57
C ASN A 445 -14.68 19.44 0.07
N ASP A 446 -14.23 20.37 -0.79
CA ASP A 446 -14.25 20.18 -2.24
C ASP A 446 -13.33 19.03 -2.70
N ARG A 447 -12.34 18.63 -1.88
CA ARG A 447 -11.49 17.44 -2.09
C ARG A 447 -12.21 16.11 -1.78
N GLY A 448 -13.45 16.15 -1.31
CA GLY A 448 -14.18 14.94 -0.88
C GLY A 448 -13.70 14.36 0.45
N ARG A 449 -13.01 15.17 1.28
CA ARG A 449 -12.50 14.78 2.60
C ARG A 449 -13.43 15.27 3.70
N MET A 450 -13.69 14.46 4.72
CA MET A 450 -14.59 14.82 5.82
C MET A 450 -14.04 16.04 6.56
N LYS A 451 -14.68 17.20 6.42
CA LYS A 451 -14.26 18.47 7.04
C LYS A 451 -14.81 18.65 8.44
N SER A 452 -15.98 18.08 8.73
CA SER A 452 -16.54 18.10 10.09
C SER A 452 -17.49 16.94 10.35
N SER A 453 -17.65 16.63 11.63
CA SER A 453 -18.69 15.74 12.15
C SER A 453 -19.41 16.40 13.31
N THR A 454 -20.74 16.36 13.32
CA THR A 454 -21.57 16.96 14.37
C THR A 454 -22.44 15.88 15.02
N LYS A 455 -22.27 15.68 16.33
CA LYS A 455 -23.00 14.70 17.15
C LYS A 455 -23.64 15.41 18.33
N ALA A 456 -24.94 15.26 18.51
CA ALA A 456 -25.71 15.91 19.58
C ALA A 456 -25.44 17.43 19.71
N GLY A 457 -25.31 18.13 18.58
CA GLY A 457 -25.04 19.57 18.53
C GLY A 457 -23.57 19.99 18.69
N ALA A 458 -22.69 19.09 19.14
CA ALA A 458 -21.26 19.37 19.25
C ALA A 458 -20.53 19.00 17.95
N THR A 459 -19.69 19.91 17.46
CA THR A 459 -18.99 19.75 16.18
C THR A 459 -17.50 19.57 16.40
N THR A 460 -16.94 18.57 15.72
CA THR A 460 -15.49 18.40 15.50
C THR A 460 -15.16 18.82 14.07
N SER A 461 -14.11 19.61 13.89
CA SER A 461 -13.57 20.04 12.60
C SER A 461 -12.20 19.41 12.34
N TYR A 462 -11.94 19.13 11.07
CA TYR A 462 -10.73 18.45 10.59
C TYR A 462 -10.00 19.33 9.57
N LEU A 463 -8.67 19.42 9.68
CA LEU A 463 -7.81 20.04 8.67
C LEU A 463 -6.87 19.00 8.08
N TYR A 464 -6.63 19.12 6.77
CA TYR A 464 -5.77 18.22 6.01
C TYR A 464 -4.66 19.00 5.35
N ASN A 465 -3.49 18.38 5.25
CA ASN A 465 -2.42 18.96 4.44
C ASN A 465 -2.63 18.65 2.94
N GLY A 466 -1.77 19.21 2.08
CA GLY A 466 -1.83 18.99 0.63
C GLY A 466 -1.61 17.54 0.20
N LEU A 467 -1.05 16.67 1.06
CA LEU A 467 -0.94 15.22 0.85
C LEU A 467 -2.19 14.44 1.26
N GLY A 468 -3.20 15.11 1.84
CA GLY A 468 -4.46 14.52 2.29
C GLY A 468 -4.42 13.94 3.70
N GLN A 469 -3.31 14.12 4.43
CA GLN A 469 -3.14 13.68 5.81
C GLN A 469 -3.89 14.63 6.74
N ARG A 470 -4.68 14.11 7.69
CA ARG A 470 -5.33 14.93 8.71
C ARG A 470 -4.29 15.41 9.70
N VAL A 471 -4.01 16.70 9.71
CA VAL A 471 -3.00 17.29 10.59
C VAL A 471 -3.58 17.95 11.84
N SER A 472 -4.87 18.30 11.84
CA SER A 472 -5.51 18.91 13.01
C SER A 472 -6.96 18.46 13.22
N LYS A 473 -7.36 18.42 14.50
CA LYS A 473 -8.70 18.25 15.02
C LYS A 473 -9.03 19.32 16.05
N THR A 474 -10.20 19.94 15.93
CA THR A 474 -10.68 20.93 16.90
C THR A 474 -12.17 20.73 17.20
N GLY A 475 -12.58 20.84 18.45
CA GLY A 475 -13.99 20.75 18.85
C GLY A 475 -14.17 20.19 20.27
N ALA A 476 -15.35 20.37 20.85
CA ALA A 476 -15.64 19.94 22.22
C ALA A 476 -15.67 18.41 22.41
N LEU A 477 -15.78 17.64 21.33
CA LEU A 477 -15.78 16.17 21.34
C LEU A 477 -14.38 15.57 21.08
N VAL A 478 -13.40 16.40 20.73
CA VAL A 478 -12.01 15.92 20.61
C VAL A 478 -11.52 15.63 22.02
N ALA A 479 -11.22 14.36 22.30
CA ALA A 479 -10.71 13.96 23.60
C ALA A 479 -9.47 14.79 23.96
N THR A 480 -9.45 15.33 25.19
CA THR A 480 -8.38 16.18 25.69
C THR A 480 -7.02 15.51 25.49
N GLY A 481 -6.15 16.11 24.67
CA GLY A 481 -4.83 15.58 24.39
C GLY A 481 -4.47 15.68 22.91
N GLY A 482 -5.10 14.93 22.00
CA GLY A 482 -4.64 14.79 20.61
C GLY A 482 -5.34 15.72 19.62
N ASN A 483 -4.80 16.93 19.43
CA ASN A 483 -5.29 17.92 18.47
C ASN A 483 -4.53 17.90 17.15
N GLU A 484 -3.22 17.70 17.19
CA GLU A 484 -2.33 17.87 16.06
C GLU A 484 -1.61 16.55 15.76
N TYR A 485 -1.41 16.26 14.47
CA TYR A 485 -0.92 14.97 14.00
C TYR A 485 0.25 15.18 13.05
N VAL A 486 1.32 14.41 13.25
CA VAL A 486 2.53 14.47 12.45
C VAL A 486 2.80 13.11 11.83
N TYR A 487 3.10 13.10 10.53
CA TYR A 487 3.36 11.91 9.75
C TYR A 487 4.76 11.94 9.14
N ASP A 488 5.35 10.77 8.97
CA ASP A 488 6.52 10.61 8.11
C ASP A 488 6.16 10.69 6.62
N GLU A 489 7.18 10.52 5.77
CA GLU A 489 7.03 10.60 4.31
C GLU A 489 6.30 9.42 3.68
N GLU A 490 6.16 8.31 4.42
CA GLU A 490 5.38 7.14 4.01
C GLU A 490 3.91 7.25 4.45
N GLY A 491 3.59 8.24 5.29
CA GLY A 491 2.24 8.47 5.82
C GLY A 491 1.95 7.72 7.12
N LYS A 492 2.97 7.19 7.82
CA LYS A 492 2.79 6.62 9.17
C LYS A 492 2.66 7.76 10.18
N LEU A 493 1.72 7.61 11.11
CA LEU A 493 1.50 8.57 12.20
C LEU A 493 2.66 8.48 13.19
N LEU A 494 3.53 9.50 13.20
CA LEU A 494 4.66 9.57 14.11
C LEU A 494 4.27 10.05 15.51
N GLY A 495 3.30 10.96 15.63
CA GLY A 495 2.89 11.46 16.93
C GLY A 495 1.61 12.29 16.93
N GLU A 496 1.04 12.37 18.13
CA GLU A 496 -0.09 13.19 18.51
C GLU A 496 0.38 14.28 19.46
N TYR A 497 -0.08 15.51 19.24
CA TYR A 497 0.27 16.69 20.03
C TYR A 497 -0.99 17.44 20.44
N ASP A 498 -0.94 18.15 21.54
CA ASP A 498 -2.04 18.99 22.01
C ASP A 498 -2.14 20.30 21.23
N ALA A 499 -3.21 21.04 21.51
CA ALA A 499 -3.49 22.33 20.87
C ALA A 499 -2.39 23.39 21.09
N THR A 500 -1.48 23.18 22.05
CA THR A 500 -0.33 24.05 22.32
C THR A 500 0.97 23.56 21.65
N GLY A 501 0.91 22.44 20.94
CA GLY A 501 2.03 21.81 20.26
C GLY A 501 2.88 20.90 21.15
N GLN A 502 2.44 20.60 22.38
CA GLN A 502 3.16 19.68 23.26
C GLN A 502 2.80 18.23 22.93
N VAL A 503 3.78 17.32 23.04
CA VAL A 503 3.57 15.91 22.71
C VAL A 503 2.61 15.24 23.70
N VAL A 504 1.64 14.52 23.16
CA VAL A 504 0.80 13.58 23.90
C VAL A 504 1.46 12.22 23.89
N GLN A 505 1.79 11.76 22.68
CA GLN A 505 2.53 10.54 22.45
C GLN A 505 3.15 10.49 21.06
N GLU A 506 4.28 9.80 20.95
CA GLU A 506 4.97 9.50 19.70
C GLU A 506 5.14 7.99 19.54
N THR A 507 4.99 7.47 18.33
CA THR A 507 5.19 6.04 18.03
C THR A 507 6.52 5.84 17.32
N VAL A 508 7.34 4.92 17.83
CA VAL A 508 8.58 4.45 17.24
C VAL A 508 8.30 3.19 16.43
N TYR A 509 8.77 3.19 15.18
CA TYR A 509 8.60 2.09 14.24
C TYR A 509 9.93 1.40 13.92
N LEU A 510 9.91 0.08 13.82
CA LEU A 510 10.93 -0.72 13.15
C LEU A 510 10.38 -1.16 11.79
N GLY A 511 10.78 -0.45 10.73
CA GLY A 511 10.15 -0.60 9.41
C GLY A 511 8.68 -0.16 9.47
N THR A 512 7.75 -1.11 9.42
CA THR A 512 6.30 -0.91 9.57
C THR A 512 5.77 -1.32 10.94
N THR A 513 6.55 -2.06 11.74
CA THR A 513 6.13 -2.57 13.05
C THR A 513 6.21 -1.46 14.10
N PRO A 514 5.11 -1.08 14.77
CA PRO A 514 5.18 -0.22 15.94
C PRO A 514 5.84 -0.99 17.10
N VAL A 515 6.90 -0.43 17.66
CA VAL A 515 7.73 -1.09 18.68
C VAL A 515 7.77 -0.33 20.00
N SER A 516 7.63 0.99 19.98
CA SER A 516 7.59 1.78 21.22
C SER A 516 6.65 2.97 21.14
N ILE A 517 6.11 3.37 22.29
CA ILE A 517 5.36 4.62 22.46
C ILE A 517 6.13 5.48 23.44
N LEU A 518 6.35 6.75 23.10
CA LEU A 518 7.01 7.75 23.94
C LEU A 518 5.96 8.72 24.45
N LYS A 519 5.99 9.04 25.74
CA LYS A 519 5.19 10.11 26.37
C LYS A 519 6.11 11.06 27.11
N GLN A 520 5.78 12.35 27.11
CA GLN A 520 6.57 13.37 27.77
C GLN A 520 5.73 14.08 28.82
N ALA A 521 6.29 14.31 30.00
CA ALA A 521 5.72 15.19 31.00
C ALA A 521 6.62 16.42 31.18
N ARG A 522 5.99 17.59 31.32
CA ARG A 522 6.67 18.86 31.61
C ARG A 522 6.11 19.44 32.91
N SER A 523 6.97 19.73 33.88
CA SER A 523 6.54 20.25 35.19
C SER A 523 7.60 21.12 35.86
N GLY A 524 7.20 21.91 36.86
CA GLY A 524 8.10 22.72 37.69
C GLY A 524 8.54 24.06 37.09
N SER A 525 9.32 24.81 37.88
CA SER A 525 10.01 26.04 37.50
C SER A 525 11.40 26.04 38.17
N PRO A 526 12.52 25.89 37.42
CA PRO A 526 12.59 25.74 35.96
C PRO A 526 11.92 24.46 35.45
N VAL A 527 11.51 24.45 34.18
CA VAL A 527 10.79 23.32 33.56
C VAL A 527 11.69 22.08 33.54
N VAL A 528 11.18 21.00 34.12
CA VAL A 528 11.74 19.65 34.05
C VAL A 528 10.95 18.87 33.01
N VAL A 529 11.66 18.21 32.10
CA VAL A 529 11.08 17.36 31.06
C VAL A 529 11.48 15.92 31.33
N SER A 530 10.50 15.03 31.42
CA SER A 530 10.74 13.59 31.54
C SER A 530 10.07 12.86 30.40
N THR A 531 10.81 11.93 29.79
CA THR A 531 10.28 11.04 28.75
C THR A 531 10.16 9.64 29.30
N THR A 532 8.97 9.07 29.18
CA THR A 532 8.65 7.69 29.53
C THR A 532 8.38 6.92 28.24
N TRP A 533 8.86 5.69 28.14
CA TRP A 533 8.60 4.83 26.99
C TRP A 533 7.93 3.52 27.37
N TYR A 534 7.24 2.94 26.40
CA TYR A 534 6.46 1.73 26.52
C TYR A 534 6.79 0.80 25.34
N TYR A 535 6.70 -0.52 25.53
CA TYR A 535 6.94 -1.49 24.46
C TYR A 535 5.63 -1.97 23.86
N VAL A 536 5.58 -2.05 22.53
CA VAL A 536 4.40 -2.45 21.75
C VAL A 536 4.62 -3.85 21.19
N TYR A 537 3.71 -4.77 21.50
CA TYR A 537 3.64 -6.09 20.90
C TYR A 537 2.62 -6.05 19.77
N ALA A 538 3.11 -6.00 18.54
CA ALA A 538 2.30 -6.06 17.34
C ALA A 538 2.03 -7.50 16.91
N ASP A 539 0.93 -7.73 16.19
CA ASP A 539 0.61 -9.03 15.61
C ASP A 539 1.26 -9.27 14.24
N HIS A 540 0.91 -10.39 13.61
CA HIS A 540 1.39 -10.79 12.27
C HIS A 540 1.10 -9.82 11.12
N ILE A 541 0.14 -8.91 11.26
CA ILE A 541 -0.14 -7.84 10.28
C ILE A 541 0.24 -6.48 10.85
N GLU A 542 1.14 -6.46 11.84
CA GLU A 542 1.68 -5.26 12.50
C GLU A 542 0.66 -4.42 13.28
N THR A 543 -0.49 -5.01 13.67
CA THR A 543 -1.47 -4.33 14.52
C THR A 543 -1.01 -4.35 15.98
N PRO A 544 -0.93 -3.22 16.69
CA PRO A 544 -0.67 -3.19 18.13
C PRO A 544 -1.69 -4.01 18.91
N ARG A 545 -1.22 -4.97 19.73
CA ARG A 545 -2.09 -5.82 20.56
C ARG A 545 -1.88 -5.65 22.05
N ILE A 546 -0.66 -5.39 22.50
CA ILE A 546 -0.35 -5.15 23.91
C ILE A 546 0.67 -4.02 24.01
N VAL A 547 0.48 -3.13 24.98
CA VAL A 547 1.47 -2.13 25.40
C VAL A 547 1.89 -2.43 26.83
N THR A 548 3.20 -2.46 27.08
CA THR A 548 3.77 -2.67 28.42
C THR A 548 4.65 -1.50 28.84
N SER A 549 4.64 -1.16 30.13
CA SER A 549 5.58 -0.20 30.71
C SER A 549 7.01 -0.72 30.60
N ALA A 550 7.93 0.10 30.07
CA ALA A 550 9.33 -0.29 29.99
C ALA A 550 10.00 -0.42 31.37
N VAL A 551 9.46 0.24 32.40
CA VAL A 551 10.03 0.30 33.75
C VAL A 551 9.79 -1.00 34.52
N ASN A 552 8.55 -1.49 34.53
CA ASN A 552 8.14 -2.62 35.38
C ASN A 552 7.49 -3.77 34.60
N GLY A 553 7.35 -3.67 33.28
CA GLY A 553 6.74 -4.70 32.44
C GLY A 553 5.23 -4.83 32.58
N ALA A 554 4.57 -3.96 33.35
CA ALA A 554 3.12 -4.01 33.53
C ALA A 554 2.40 -3.73 32.21
N VAL A 555 1.36 -4.52 31.90
CA VAL A 555 0.48 -4.25 30.76
C VAL A 555 -0.33 -3.00 31.08
N VAL A 556 -0.25 -1.97 30.23
CA VAL A 556 -0.97 -0.71 30.42
C VAL A 556 -2.13 -0.54 29.44
N TRP A 557 -2.11 -1.29 28.35
CA TRP A 557 -3.17 -1.30 27.34
C TRP A 557 -3.13 -2.63 26.60
N HIS A 558 -4.29 -3.18 26.25
CA HIS A 558 -4.32 -4.33 25.35
C HIS A 558 -5.61 -4.40 24.52
N TRP A 559 -5.50 -5.00 23.34
CA TRP A 559 -6.60 -5.28 22.43
C TRP A 559 -6.51 -6.73 21.95
N LEU A 560 -6.93 -7.66 22.82
CA LEU A 560 -6.75 -9.11 22.65
C LEU A 560 -8.04 -9.84 22.24
N SER A 561 -9.19 -9.40 22.77
CA SER A 561 -10.51 -9.96 22.46
C SER A 561 -11.06 -9.33 21.19
N VAL A 562 -10.44 -9.63 20.05
CA VAL A 562 -10.68 -8.88 18.81
C VAL A 562 -11.52 -9.70 17.86
N ASP A 563 -12.68 -9.14 17.50
CA ASP A 563 -13.38 -9.60 16.30
C ASP A 563 -12.52 -9.27 15.08
N PRO A 564 -12.60 -10.06 14.01
CA PRO A 564 -11.76 -9.89 12.82
C PRO A 564 -11.81 -8.49 12.18
N PHE A 565 -12.90 -7.74 12.36
CA PHE A 565 -13.12 -6.45 11.71
C PHE A 565 -12.84 -5.25 12.63
N GLY A 566 -12.37 -5.48 13.86
CA GLY A 566 -11.91 -4.44 14.78
C GLY A 566 -13.03 -3.64 15.44
N MET A 567 -14.22 -4.24 15.61
CA MET A 567 -15.38 -3.64 16.29
C MET A 567 -15.24 -3.58 17.82
N SER A 568 -14.53 -4.52 18.43
CA SER A 568 -14.30 -4.51 19.88
C SER A 568 -13.35 -3.38 20.28
N GLY A 569 -13.59 -2.77 21.44
CA GLY A 569 -12.68 -1.76 22.01
C GLY A 569 -11.49 -2.40 22.73
N PRO A 570 -10.35 -1.68 22.84
CA PRO A 570 -9.26 -2.10 23.72
C PRO A 570 -9.63 -1.99 25.20
N ASN A 571 -8.93 -2.73 26.05
CA ASN A 571 -8.89 -2.47 27.49
C ASN A 571 -7.79 -1.45 27.77
N GLU A 572 -8.20 -0.24 28.15
CA GLU A 572 -7.30 0.90 28.40
C GLU A 572 -6.80 0.99 29.83
N ASN A 573 -7.29 0.15 30.75
CA ASN A 573 -6.83 0.12 32.14
C ASN A 573 -6.78 -1.33 32.69
N PRO A 574 -5.96 -2.21 32.09
CA PRO A 574 -5.97 -3.62 32.41
C PRO A 574 -5.45 -3.97 33.81
N THR A 575 -4.64 -3.11 34.43
CA THR A 575 -4.09 -3.32 35.77
C THR A 575 -4.72 -2.43 36.84
N GLY A 576 -5.71 -1.60 36.49
CA GLY A 576 -6.28 -0.61 37.41
C GLY A 576 -5.33 0.55 37.77
N ALA A 577 -4.19 0.70 37.05
CA ALA A 577 -3.17 1.70 37.34
C ALA A 577 -3.42 3.07 36.68
N GLY A 578 -4.53 3.21 35.93
CA GLY A 578 -4.90 4.41 35.20
C GLY A 578 -5.10 4.13 33.72
N GLU A 579 -5.89 4.97 33.05
CA GLU A 579 -6.16 4.82 31.63
C GLU A 579 -4.93 5.15 30.77
N PHE A 580 -4.60 4.25 29.85
CA PHE A 580 -3.63 4.47 28.80
C PHE A 580 -4.34 4.51 27.45
N ILE A 581 -4.53 5.71 26.90
CA ILE A 581 -5.18 5.87 25.60
C ILE A 581 -4.17 5.61 24.48
N TYR A 582 -4.50 4.67 23.58
CA TYR A 582 -3.78 4.44 22.33
C TYR A 582 -4.78 4.12 21.21
N ASN A 583 -4.93 5.06 20.28
CA ASN A 583 -6.01 5.03 19.28
C ASN A 583 -5.60 4.39 17.95
N VAL A 584 -4.33 4.02 17.75
CA VAL A 584 -3.92 3.25 16.56
C VAL A 584 -4.65 1.90 16.53
N ARG A 585 -5.08 1.47 15.34
CA ARG A 585 -5.82 0.21 15.10
C ARG A 585 -5.06 -0.66 14.09
N PHE A 586 -5.73 -1.25 13.10
CA PHE A 586 -5.06 -1.89 11.98
C PHE A 586 -4.05 -0.94 11.32
N PRO A 587 -3.06 -1.44 10.57
CA PRO A 587 -2.10 -0.59 9.89
C PRO A 587 -2.77 0.61 9.19
N GLY A 588 -2.25 1.82 9.42
CA GLY A 588 -2.80 3.07 8.88
C GLY A 588 -4.01 3.65 9.61
N GLN A 589 -4.69 2.87 10.45
CA GLN A 589 -5.94 3.27 11.08
C GLN A 589 -5.76 3.95 12.43
N PHE A 590 -6.58 4.97 12.67
CA PHE A 590 -6.68 5.72 13.92
C PHE A 590 -8.14 5.82 14.36
N TYR A 591 -8.45 5.39 15.58
CA TYR A 591 -9.81 5.42 16.13
C TYR A 591 -10.23 6.84 16.54
N ASP A 592 -11.27 7.34 15.88
CA ASP A 592 -11.92 8.61 16.18
C ASP A 592 -13.08 8.37 17.15
N ARG A 593 -12.90 8.80 18.40
CA ARG A 593 -13.91 8.63 19.48
C ARG A 593 -15.19 9.40 19.23
N GLU A 594 -15.08 10.52 18.53
CA GLU A 594 -16.18 11.42 18.21
C GLU A 594 -17.15 10.81 17.19
N THR A 595 -16.66 9.98 16.26
CA THR A 595 -17.45 9.33 15.21
C THR A 595 -17.62 7.82 15.41
N ASN A 596 -16.78 7.18 16.23
CA ASN A 596 -16.56 5.74 16.28
C ASN A 596 -16.05 5.14 14.96
N LEU A 597 -15.57 5.96 14.03
CA LEU A 597 -14.91 5.51 12.81
C LEU A 597 -13.41 5.38 13.02
N HIS A 598 -12.77 4.63 12.16
CA HIS A 598 -11.32 4.55 12.09
C HIS A 598 -10.87 5.41 10.91
N TYR A 599 -10.32 6.59 11.18
CA TYR A 599 -9.63 7.37 10.17
C TYR A 599 -8.50 6.53 9.58
N ASN A 600 -8.46 6.41 8.26
CA ASN A 600 -7.48 5.62 7.54
C ASN A 600 -6.98 6.38 6.33
N TYR A 601 -6.20 7.42 6.61
CA TYR A 601 -5.63 8.34 5.63
C TYR A 601 -6.71 8.80 4.63
N PHE A 602 -6.79 8.26 3.41
CA PHE A 602 -7.71 8.75 2.38
C PHE A 602 -9.18 8.36 2.56
N ARG A 603 -9.52 7.52 3.53
CA ARG A 603 -10.91 7.11 3.83
C ARG A 603 -11.13 6.95 5.34
N ASP A 604 -12.38 6.79 5.74
CA ASP A 604 -12.78 6.44 7.10
C ASP A 604 -13.44 5.04 7.07
N TYR A 605 -12.99 4.16 7.97
CA TYR A 605 -13.43 2.78 8.08
C TYR A 605 -14.44 2.62 9.22
N ASP A 606 -15.56 1.95 8.96
CA ASP A 606 -16.55 1.62 9.98
C ASP A 606 -16.40 0.14 10.39
N PRO A 607 -15.84 -0.15 11.58
CA PRO A 607 -15.66 -1.53 12.02
C PRO A 607 -16.99 -2.28 12.23
N GLN A 608 -18.08 -1.57 12.51
CA GLN A 608 -19.42 -2.17 12.66
C GLN A 608 -19.90 -2.80 11.35
N THR A 609 -19.61 -2.17 10.22
CA THR A 609 -20.01 -2.65 8.89
C THR A 609 -18.88 -3.38 8.15
N GLY A 610 -17.65 -3.27 8.64
CA GLY A 610 -16.48 -3.99 8.14
C GLY A 610 -16.01 -3.44 6.79
N ARG A 611 -16.25 -2.15 6.53
CA ARG A 611 -16.04 -1.52 5.23
C ARG A 611 -15.73 -0.02 5.38
N TYR A 612 -15.25 0.61 4.31
CA TYR A 612 -15.11 2.07 4.25
C TYR A 612 -16.46 2.76 4.10
N VAL A 613 -16.57 3.96 4.65
CA VAL A 613 -17.80 4.76 4.55
C VAL A 613 -17.84 5.61 3.27
N GLN A 614 -16.67 5.88 2.65
CA GLN A 614 -16.56 6.50 1.33
C GLN A 614 -16.11 5.48 0.27
N SER A 615 -16.50 5.72 -0.98
CA SER A 615 -15.97 4.98 -2.13
C SER A 615 -14.48 5.24 -2.28
N ASP A 616 -13.75 4.25 -2.79
CA ASP A 616 -12.32 4.33 -3.06
C ASP A 616 -11.99 5.48 -4.02
N PRO A 617 -11.13 6.43 -3.63
CA PRO A 617 -10.65 7.51 -4.51
C PRO A 617 -9.87 7.02 -5.74
N ILE A 618 -9.27 5.83 -5.71
CA ILE A 618 -8.64 5.23 -6.90
C ILE A 618 -9.63 4.38 -7.73
N GLY A 619 -10.92 4.42 -7.37
CA GLY A 619 -12.01 3.74 -8.07
C GLY A 619 -11.83 2.22 -8.10
N LEU A 620 -12.12 1.61 -9.25
CA LEU A 620 -12.04 0.15 -9.42
C LEU A 620 -10.62 -0.41 -9.32
N LYS A 621 -9.57 0.43 -9.25
CA LYS A 621 -8.20 -0.04 -8.92
C LYS A 621 -8.09 -0.57 -7.48
N GLY A 622 -8.94 -0.08 -6.57
CA GLY A 622 -9.06 -0.60 -5.20
C GLY A 622 -9.91 -1.89 -5.11
N GLY A 623 -10.55 -2.29 -6.21
CA GLY A 623 -11.43 -3.46 -6.31
C GLY A 623 -12.83 -3.09 -6.82
N ILE A 624 -13.56 -4.10 -7.31
CA ILE A 624 -14.91 -3.92 -7.90
C ILE A 624 -15.92 -3.34 -6.92
N ASN A 625 -15.80 -3.65 -5.63
CA ASN A 625 -16.55 -3.00 -4.58
C ASN A 625 -15.69 -1.91 -3.94
N THR A 626 -15.89 -0.67 -4.35
CA THR A 626 -15.07 0.47 -3.94
C THR A 626 -15.18 0.84 -2.46
N TYR A 627 -16.08 0.22 -1.71
CA TYR A 627 -16.21 0.44 -0.27
C TYR A 627 -15.62 -0.72 0.55
N ALA A 628 -15.26 -1.85 -0.06
CA ALA A 628 -14.77 -3.02 0.67
C ALA A 628 -13.46 -2.71 1.41
N TYR A 629 -13.31 -3.25 2.61
CA TYR A 629 -12.02 -3.28 3.31
C TYR A 629 -11.36 -4.63 3.05
N VAL A 630 -10.22 -4.61 2.37
CA VAL A 630 -9.32 -5.76 2.16
C VAL A 630 -10.03 -7.07 1.76
N GLU A 631 -11.00 -6.95 0.84
CA GLU A 631 -11.81 -8.05 0.33
C GLU A 631 -12.51 -8.91 1.41
N ALA A 632 -12.84 -8.30 2.55
CA ALA A 632 -13.38 -9.00 3.71
C ALA A 632 -12.48 -10.14 4.26
N ASN A 633 -11.16 -10.02 4.10
CA ASN A 633 -10.15 -10.84 4.75
C ASN A 633 -9.16 -9.99 5.59
N PRO A 634 -9.65 -9.36 6.68
CA PRO A 634 -8.83 -8.49 7.53
C PRO A 634 -7.79 -9.22 8.39
N LEU A 635 -7.80 -10.55 8.36
CA LEU A 635 -6.82 -11.37 9.06
C LEU A 635 -5.51 -11.45 8.28
N SER A 636 -5.59 -11.50 6.95
CA SER A 636 -4.42 -11.74 6.10
C SER A 636 -3.92 -10.45 5.42
N LEU A 637 -4.77 -9.43 5.33
CA LEU A 637 -4.55 -8.23 4.54
C LEU A 637 -4.79 -6.97 5.37
N SER A 638 -4.12 -5.89 4.99
CA SER A 638 -4.33 -4.55 5.55
C SER A 638 -4.35 -3.51 4.44
N ASP A 639 -4.99 -2.37 4.69
CA ASP A 639 -4.95 -1.21 3.79
C ASP A 639 -4.42 0.01 4.55
N PRO A 640 -3.09 0.23 4.60
CA PRO A 640 -2.46 1.24 5.45
C PRO A 640 -2.69 2.70 5.01
N ARG A 641 -3.27 2.91 3.82
CA ARG A 641 -3.56 4.26 3.30
C ARG A 641 -5.03 4.48 3.00
N GLY A 642 -5.86 3.44 3.14
CA GLY A 642 -7.20 3.48 2.57
C GLY A 642 -7.19 3.58 1.04
N LEU A 643 -6.16 3.07 0.36
CA LEU A 643 -6.01 3.10 -1.11
C LEU A 643 -5.27 1.86 -1.66
N THR A 644 -5.12 0.81 -0.86
CA THR A 644 -4.33 -0.35 -1.27
C THR A 644 -5.00 -1.02 -2.46
N PRO A 645 -4.33 -1.08 -3.64
CA PRO A 645 -4.90 -1.74 -4.80
C PRO A 645 -5.16 -3.20 -4.49
N ASN A 646 -6.17 -3.78 -5.14
CA ASN A 646 -6.53 -5.17 -4.91
C ASN A 646 -5.38 -6.12 -5.30
N PRO A 647 -4.75 -6.86 -4.36
CA PRO A 647 -3.65 -7.77 -4.66
C PRO A 647 -4.12 -9.08 -5.32
N LEU A 648 -5.42 -9.42 -5.22
CA LEU A 648 -6.02 -10.66 -5.70
C LEU A 648 -6.81 -10.49 -6.99
N GLU A 649 -6.92 -9.28 -7.52
CA GLU A 649 -7.45 -9.07 -8.86
C GLU A 649 -6.38 -9.26 -9.92
N LEU A 650 -6.69 -10.13 -10.88
CA LEU A 650 -6.16 -10.05 -12.23
C LEU A 650 -6.42 -8.62 -12.74
N ALA A 651 -5.47 -7.72 -12.51
CA ALA A 651 -5.61 -6.33 -12.87
C ALA A 651 -5.48 -6.25 -14.40
N CYS A 652 -6.60 -6.29 -15.11
CA CYS A 652 -6.65 -5.73 -16.46
C CYS A 652 -6.61 -4.20 -16.25
N VAL A 653 -5.40 -3.65 -16.11
CA VAL A 653 -5.20 -2.21 -15.94
C VAL A 653 -5.57 -1.52 -17.24
N ALA A 654 -6.40 -0.48 -17.16
CA ALA A 654 -6.67 0.39 -18.30
C ALA A 654 -5.36 1.02 -18.79
N GLY A 655 -4.99 0.74 -20.04
CA GLY A 655 -3.81 1.26 -20.72
C GLY A 655 -3.76 0.76 -22.17
N PRO A 656 -2.94 1.37 -23.04
CA PRO A 656 -2.88 1.09 -24.48
C PRO A 656 -2.35 -0.31 -24.86
N ASN A 657 -2.15 -1.19 -23.87
CA ASN A 657 -1.82 -2.60 -24.02
C ASN A 657 -2.33 -3.35 -22.77
N PRO A 658 -3.58 -3.86 -22.77
CA PRO A 658 -4.07 -4.64 -21.64
C PRO A 658 -3.38 -6.00 -21.62
N VAL A 659 -2.43 -6.19 -20.70
CA VAL A 659 -1.95 -7.53 -20.32
C VAL A 659 -2.75 -7.96 -19.09
N CYS A 660 -3.70 -8.89 -19.26
CA CYS A 660 -4.32 -9.57 -18.14
C CYS A 660 -3.34 -10.66 -17.68
N GLY A 661 -2.51 -10.34 -16.68
CA GLY A 661 -1.54 -11.25 -16.10
C GLY A 661 -2.01 -11.80 -14.75
N VAL A 662 -1.67 -13.06 -14.47
CA VAL A 662 -1.82 -13.64 -13.13
C VAL A 662 -0.85 -12.92 -12.20
N GLY A 663 -1.37 -12.17 -11.25
CA GLY A 663 -0.63 -11.89 -10.02
C GLY A 663 -0.38 -13.22 -9.32
N VAL A 664 0.75 -13.86 -9.60
CA VAL A 664 1.32 -14.76 -8.60
C VAL A 664 1.67 -13.87 -7.43
N SER A 665 0.96 -14.09 -6.33
CA SER A 665 1.35 -13.65 -4.98
C SER A 665 2.79 -14.11 -4.75
N LEU A 666 3.74 -13.23 -5.04
CA LEU A 666 4.99 -13.21 -4.32
C LEU A 666 4.66 -12.45 -3.05
N ASP A 667 4.46 -13.22 -1.98
CA ASP A 667 4.23 -12.74 -0.64
C ASP A 667 5.20 -11.60 -0.28
N VAL A 668 4.66 -10.59 0.39
CA VAL A 668 5.26 -9.98 1.59
C VAL A 668 6.78 -9.75 1.51
N LEU A 669 7.23 -8.68 0.86
CA LEU A 669 8.29 -7.80 1.38
C LEU A 669 8.56 -6.61 0.43
N THR A 670 8.91 -5.48 1.06
CA THR A 670 9.47 -4.23 0.49
C THR A 670 8.49 -3.14 0.03
N TRP A 671 8.07 -2.36 1.03
CA TRP A 671 7.84 -0.93 0.92
C TRP A 671 9.14 -0.22 0.54
N ILE A 672 9.19 0.48 -0.61
CA ILE A 672 10.11 1.60 -0.84
C ILE A 672 9.39 2.69 -1.65
N ALA A 673 9.28 3.86 -1.00
CA ALA A 673 9.15 5.22 -1.53
C ALA A 673 8.03 5.57 -2.53
N ALA A 674 7.10 6.40 -2.05
CA ALA A 674 6.37 7.33 -2.89
C ALA A 674 7.36 8.37 -3.48
N GLY A 675 7.36 8.51 -4.80
CA GLY A 675 8.15 9.53 -5.48
C GLY A 675 8.60 9.14 -6.90
N ALA A 676 7.73 8.60 -7.75
CA ALA A 676 8.01 8.54 -9.19
C ALA A 676 6.71 8.38 -9.99
N ALA A 677 6.62 9.17 -11.07
CA ALA A 677 5.59 9.09 -12.09
C ALA A 677 5.46 7.67 -12.66
N VAL A 678 4.22 7.24 -12.86
CA VAL A 678 3.87 5.97 -13.50
C VAL A 678 4.33 6.01 -14.95
N THR A 679 5.30 5.16 -15.31
CA THR A 679 5.53 4.76 -16.71
C THR A 679 5.53 3.23 -16.77
N ALA A 680 4.55 2.68 -17.49
CA ALA A 680 4.38 1.24 -17.68
C ALA A 680 5.49 0.70 -18.60
N GLY A 681 6.37 -0.14 -18.07
CA GLY A 681 7.35 -0.93 -18.83
C GLY A 681 7.05 -2.42 -18.65
N GLY A 682 6.62 -3.10 -19.72
CA GLY A 682 6.35 -4.53 -19.72
C GLY A 682 7.63 -5.38 -19.59
N ALA A 683 7.59 -6.39 -18.72
CA ALA A 683 8.63 -7.40 -18.63
C ALA A 683 8.44 -8.45 -19.74
N ILE A 684 9.43 -8.54 -20.63
CA ILE A 684 9.56 -9.61 -21.63
C ILE A 684 10.22 -10.81 -20.96
N ILE A 685 9.57 -11.97 -21.02
CA ILE A 685 10.13 -13.28 -20.66
C ILE A 685 11.28 -13.58 -21.64
N SER A 686 12.53 -13.52 -21.17
CA SER A 686 13.68 -13.99 -21.94
C SER A 686 13.81 -15.51 -21.80
N SER A 687 13.58 -16.23 -22.88
CA SER A 687 13.98 -17.64 -23.01
C SER A 687 15.48 -17.70 -23.29
N SER A 688 16.22 -18.40 -22.43
CA SER A 688 17.64 -18.68 -22.59
C SER A 688 17.84 -19.68 -23.73
N SER A 689 18.22 -19.18 -24.91
CA SER A 689 18.80 -20.03 -25.96
C SER A 689 20.31 -20.07 -25.79
N ASN A 690 20.78 -21.28 -25.54
CA ASN A 690 22.17 -21.68 -25.36
C ASN A 690 22.98 -21.32 -26.62
N LYS A 691 24.02 -20.49 -26.48
CA LYS A 691 24.87 -20.07 -27.60
C LYS A 691 26.05 -21.03 -27.71
N THR A 692 25.89 -22.10 -28.48
CA THR A 692 27.03 -22.92 -28.94
C THR A 692 27.66 -22.28 -30.17
N SER A 693 28.97 -22.09 -30.07
CA SER A 693 29.87 -21.64 -31.14
C SER A 693 29.99 -22.72 -32.22
N GLY A 694 29.73 -22.35 -33.47
CA GLY A 694 29.93 -23.22 -34.62
C GLY A 694 30.10 -22.39 -35.89
N THR A 695 31.33 -22.38 -36.40
CA THR A 695 31.76 -21.81 -37.67
C THR A 695 31.24 -22.62 -38.86
N SER A 696 30.76 -21.98 -39.93
CA SER A 696 31.06 -22.38 -41.32
C SER A 696 30.51 -21.42 -42.38
N ALA A 697 31.45 -21.06 -43.27
CA ALA A 697 31.42 -20.70 -44.68
C ALA A 697 30.11 -20.31 -45.40
N GLY A 698 30.26 -19.27 -46.24
CA GLY A 698 29.21 -18.68 -47.07
C GLY A 698 28.68 -19.56 -48.19
N ALA A 699 27.48 -19.19 -48.62
CA ALA A 699 27.02 -19.38 -49.99
C ALA A 699 26.19 -18.16 -50.38
N SER A 700 26.67 -17.46 -51.41
CA SER A 700 25.96 -16.41 -52.13
C SER A 700 24.75 -17.01 -52.84
N ALA A 701 23.56 -16.45 -52.63
CA ALA A 701 22.42 -16.62 -53.53
C ALA A 701 21.86 -15.24 -53.88
N LYS A 702 21.86 -14.98 -55.18
CA LYS A 702 21.46 -13.74 -55.85
C LYS A 702 20.00 -13.38 -55.58
N SER A 703 19.81 -12.06 -55.57
CA SER A 703 18.56 -11.32 -55.65
C SER A 703 17.56 -11.85 -56.68
N CYS A 704 16.29 -11.93 -56.27
CA CYS A 704 15.16 -11.56 -57.12
C CYS A 704 14.61 -10.23 -56.60
N SER A 705 14.88 -9.16 -57.34
CA SER A 705 14.24 -7.86 -57.20
C SER A 705 12.83 -7.93 -57.80
N SER A 706 11.82 -7.56 -57.02
CA SER A 706 10.65 -6.87 -57.55
C SER A 706 10.57 -5.52 -56.84
N ASP A 707 11.21 -4.53 -57.46
CA ASP A 707 11.02 -3.12 -57.16
C ASP A 707 9.55 -2.75 -57.45
N SER A 708 8.73 -2.78 -56.41
CA SER A 708 7.69 -1.77 -56.22
C SER A 708 7.97 -1.15 -54.85
N LYS A 709 8.82 -0.13 -54.79
CA LYS A 709 9.02 0.64 -53.56
C LYS A 709 7.74 1.45 -53.32
N ASP A 710 6.78 0.84 -52.64
CA ASP A 710 5.69 1.60 -52.03
C ASP A 710 6.35 2.66 -51.13
N PRO A 711 6.18 3.96 -51.42
CA PRO A 711 6.72 5.03 -50.59
C PRO A 711 6.23 4.92 -49.13
N CYS A 712 5.08 4.29 -48.90
CA CYS A 712 4.54 4.00 -47.59
C CYS A 712 5.35 2.94 -46.83
N ASP A 713 5.93 1.94 -47.51
CA ASP A 713 6.72 0.91 -46.84
C ASP A 713 8.08 1.42 -46.37
N GLU A 714 8.69 2.32 -47.15
CA GLU A 714 9.95 2.96 -46.78
C GLU A 714 9.78 3.90 -45.57
N ILE A 715 8.71 4.70 -45.54
CA ILE A 715 8.44 5.59 -44.40
C ILE A 715 8.01 4.81 -43.15
N ARG A 716 7.24 3.73 -43.28
CA ARG A 716 6.90 2.83 -42.15
C ARG A 716 8.13 2.11 -41.59
N LYS A 717 9.05 1.67 -42.46
CA LYS A 717 10.34 1.09 -42.03
C LYS A 717 11.18 2.12 -41.26
N LYS A 718 11.22 3.36 -41.72
CA LYS A 718 11.92 4.47 -41.04
C LYS A 718 11.31 4.79 -39.68
N ILE A 719 9.98 4.78 -39.55
CA ILE A 719 9.28 4.96 -38.27
C ILE A 719 9.65 3.83 -37.30
N ARG A 720 9.57 2.56 -37.71
CA ARG A 720 9.94 1.42 -36.86
C ARG A 720 11.39 1.46 -36.38
N ASP A 721 12.33 1.84 -37.26
CA ASP A 721 13.75 1.98 -36.89
C ASP A 721 13.99 3.11 -35.89
N LEU A 722 13.29 4.25 -36.04
CA LEU A 722 13.35 5.35 -35.09
C LEU A 722 12.71 4.99 -33.73
N GLU A 723 11.60 4.25 -33.73
CA GLU A 723 10.95 3.76 -32.51
C GLU A 723 11.84 2.76 -31.77
N GLN A 724 12.48 1.83 -32.47
CA GLN A 724 13.44 0.89 -31.86
C GLN A 724 14.67 1.61 -31.28
N LYS A 725 15.22 2.60 -31.99
CA LYS A 725 16.35 3.41 -31.51
C LYS A 725 15.97 4.25 -30.29
N LEU A 726 14.79 4.85 -30.30
CA LEU A 726 14.27 5.62 -29.17
C LEU A 726 14.08 4.73 -27.94
N ALA A 727 13.39 3.58 -28.09
CA ALA A 727 13.18 2.63 -27.02
C ALA A 727 14.50 2.07 -26.46
N SER A 728 15.47 1.76 -27.31
CA SER A 728 16.79 1.32 -26.87
C SER A 728 17.53 2.39 -26.07
N LYS A 729 17.43 3.66 -26.47
CA LYS A 729 18.07 4.77 -25.76
C LYS A 729 17.38 5.12 -24.45
N GLU A 730 16.05 5.12 -24.42
CA GLU A 730 15.27 5.31 -23.19
C GLU A 730 15.53 4.18 -22.19
N ARG A 731 15.64 2.93 -22.66
CA ARG A 731 16.06 1.77 -21.86
C ARG A 731 17.47 1.93 -21.29
N GLN A 732 18.44 2.36 -22.09
CA GLN A 732 19.80 2.66 -21.61
C GLN A 732 19.82 3.73 -20.49
N MET A 733 18.96 4.75 -20.58
CA MET A 733 18.84 5.78 -19.53
C MET A 733 18.16 5.26 -18.27
N ALA A 734 17.26 4.29 -18.38
CA ALA A 734 16.53 3.70 -17.26
C ALA A 734 17.33 2.62 -16.51
N GLU A 735 18.02 1.73 -17.23
CA GLU A 735 18.70 0.56 -16.63
C GLU A 735 19.96 0.91 -15.85
N ASN A 736 20.58 2.06 -16.09
CA ASN A 736 21.90 2.37 -15.52
C ASN A 736 22.05 3.82 -15.05
N ARG A 737 21.01 4.33 -14.36
CA ARG A 737 20.91 5.73 -13.88
C ARG A 737 22.10 6.17 -13.01
N TYR A 738 22.61 5.25 -12.17
CA TYR A 738 23.76 5.47 -11.28
C TYR A 738 25.10 5.53 -12.04
N ASP A 739 25.27 4.69 -13.06
CA ASP A 739 26.51 4.49 -13.82
C ASP A 739 26.66 5.50 -14.97
N LEU A 740 25.54 6.03 -15.48
CA LEU A 740 25.49 7.18 -16.40
C LEU A 740 25.75 8.51 -15.68
N TYR A 741 25.36 8.61 -14.41
CA TYR A 741 25.62 9.75 -13.54
C TYR A 741 27.10 9.79 -13.10
N ASN A 742 27.67 8.65 -12.69
CA ASN A 742 29.08 8.56 -12.31
C ASN A 742 30.04 8.78 -13.50
N ARG A 743 29.70 8.30 -14.71
CA ARG A 743 30.48 8.58 -15.94
C ARG A 743 30.50 10.07 -16.33
N ALA A 744 29.53 10.86 -15.88
CA ALA A 744 29.55 12.31 -16.06
C ALA A 744 30.49 13.03 -15.07
N TYR A 745 30.89 12.36 -13.98
CA TYR A 745 31.79 12.88 -12.96
C TYR A 745 33.22 12.32 -13.04
N ASP A 746 33.41 11.13 -13.63
CA ASP A 746 34.72 10.48 -13.80
C ASP A 746 35.55 11.02 -14.98
N SER A 747 35.01 11.95 -15.79
CA SER A 747 35.81 12.66 -16.80
C SER A 747 36.31 13.99 -16.22
N ASN A 748 37.58 13.96 -15.79
CA ASN A 748 38.50 15.07 -15.53
C ASN A 748 38.01 16.46 -16.05
N PRO A 749 37.95 17.53 -15.22
CA PRO A 749 37.27 18.81 -15.54
C PRO A 749 37.99 19.71 -16.57
N GLY A 750 38.81 19.14 -17.47
CA GLY A 750 39.71 19.90 -18.36
C GLY A 750 39.75 19.46 -19.82
N GLY A 751 38.77 18.70 -20.32
CA GLY A 751 38.77 18.23 -21.72
C GLY A 751 37.43 18.39 -22.42
N ASP A 752 37.46 19.05 -23.57
CA ASP A 752 36.33 19.27 -24.48
C ASP A 752 35.74 17.92 -24.95
N LEU A 753 34.69 17.44 -24.27
CA LEU A 753 34.00 16.20 -24.61
C LEU A 753 32.56 16.52 -25.04
N ALA A 754 32.41 16.77 -26.33
CA ALA A 754 31.13 16.80 -27.01
C ALA A 754 30.35 15.46 -26.86
N GLY A 755 29.50 15.39 -25.82
CA GLY A 755 28.11 14.93 -25.91
C GLY A 755 27.80 13.49 -26.35
N LYS A 756 28.73 12.52 -26.33
CA LYS A 756 28.43 11.15 -26.79
C LYS A 756 28.34 10.07 -25.70
N GLY A 757 28.57 10.40 -24.44
CA GLY A 757 28.45 9.45 -23.31
C GLY A 757 27.96 10.04 -21.98
N THR A 758 27.57 11.32 -21.95
CA THR A 758 27.03 11.99 -20.75
C THR A 758 25.51 11.98 -20.75
N TRP A 759 24.87 12.17 -19.59
CA TRP A 759 23.40 12.27 -19.49
C TRP A 759 22.81 13.34 -20.42
N VAL A 760 23.45 14.52 -20.52
CA VAL A 760 23.07 15.60 -21.45
C VAL A 760 23.20 15.17 -22.92
N GLY A 761 24.23 14.41 -23.27
CA GLY A 761 24.42 13.86 -24.62
C GLY A 761 23.38 12.80 -24.99
N HIS A 762 22.99 11.96 -24.03
CA HIS A 762 21.92 10.99 -24.19
C HIS A 762 20.55 11.67 -24.31
N LEU A 763 20.28 12.70 -23.50
CA LEU A 763 19.05 13.50 -23.58
C LEU A 763 18.92 14.19 -24.94
N ALA A 764 19.97 14.85 -25.42
CA ALA A 764 19.97 15.49 -26.75
C ALA A 764 19.76 14.47 -27.90
N GLN A 765 20.29 13.24 -27.76
CA GLN A 765 20.04 12.17 -28.74
C GLN A 765 18.60 11.66 -28.70
N VAL A 766 18.00 11.55 -27.51
CA VAL A 766 16.60 11.16 -27.34
C VAL A 766 15.67 12.22 -27.91
N GLU A 767 15.94 13.50 -27.64
CA GLU A 767 15.20 14.62 -28.22
C GLU A 767 15.34 14.64 -29.75
N GLY A 768 16.55 14.43 -30.28
CA GLY A 768 16.80 14.30 -31.71
C GLY A 768 16.02 13.15 -32.37
N LEU A 769 15.93 11.99 -31.69
CA LEU A 769 15.15 10.84 -32.14
C LEU A 769 13.64 11.12 -32.09
N ARG A 770 13.14 11.80 -31.05
CA ARG A 770 11.72 12.21 -30.94
C ARG A 770 11.34 13.20 -32.03
N VAL A 771 12.17 14.20 -32.30
CA VAL A 771 11.96 15.15 -33.42
C VAL A 771 12.00 14.42 -34.77
N GLY A 772 12.94 13.50 -34.96
CA GLY A 772 13.03 12.67 -36.16
C GLY A 772 11.80 11.80 -36.38
N LEU A 773 11.29 11.17 -35.31
CA LEU A 773 10.08 10.34 -35.33
C LEU A 773 8.84 11.17 -35.62
N ALA A 774 8.68 12.34 -34.99
CA ALA A 774 7.59 13.27 -35.26
C ALA A 774 7.57 13.73 -36.72
N ARG A 775 8.75 14.07 -37.29
CA ARG A 775 8.87 14.43 -38.72
C ARG A 775 8.52 13.26 -39.63
N ALA A 776 8.96 12.04 -39.31
CA ALA A 776 8.65 10.85 -40.11
C ALA A 776 7.15 10.51 -40.07
N LYS A 777 6.49 10.63 -38.91
CA LYS A 777 5.04 10.45 -38.75
C LYS A 777 4.27 11.55 -39.49
N ALA A 778 4.68 12.81 -39.39
CA ALA A 778 4.06 13.90 -40.15
C ALA A 778 4.18 13.69 -41.67
N GLN A 779 5.34 13.22 -42.15
CA GLN A 779 5.56 12.87 -43.54
C GLN A 779 4.67 11.70 -43.98
N ALA A 780 4.56 10.63 -43.17
CA ALA A 780 3.69 9.50 -43.46
C ALA A 780 2.19 9.91 -43.49
N LYS A 781 1.76 10.84 -42.63
CA LYS A 781 0.41 11.43 -42.66
C LYS A 781 0.14 12.18 -43.96
N ALA A 782 1.08 13.01 -44.38
CA ALA A 782 0.97 13.79 -45.63
C ALA A 782 0.92 12.90 -46.88
N MET A 783 1.50 11.70 -46.80
CA MET A 783 1.51 10.71 -47.88
C MET A 783 0.32 9.74 -47.83
N GLY A 784 -0.56 9.81 -46.82
CA GLY A 784 -1.68 8.87 -46.65
C GLY A 784 -1.26 7.45 -46.25
N CYS A 785 -0.10 7.32 -45.61
CA CYS A 785 0.55 6.04 -45.32
C CYS A 785 0.38 5.56 -43.86
N LEU A 786 -0.21 6.39 -42.99
CA LEU A 786 -0.43 6.12 -41.56
C LEU A 786 -1.74 5.40 -41.29
#